data_AF-A0AAD6J626-F1
#
_entry.id   AF-A0AAD6J626-F1
#
_cell.length_a   1.000
_cell.length_b   1.000
_cell.length_c   1.000
_cell.angle_alpha   90.00
_cell.angle_beta   90.00
_cell.angle_gamma   90.00
#
_symmetry.space_group_name_H-M   'P 1'
#
loop_
_entity.id
_entity.type
_entity.pdbx_description
1 polymer ?
#
loop_
_entity_poly.entity_id
_entity_poly.type
_entity_poly.pdbx_seq_one_letter_code
_entity_poly.pdbx_strand_id
1 'polypeptide(L)'
;MPRQLADSRYEDDRPTLSDLRDGNVYSSAAYANWLSRDGTQVRFSPNVVKDIYKALEQESFSQKSLLLLEGLQYVEHNGQVVPGGGETNDDDGRSNSGAVIYAERMIEFLTDLLSQLPTRRYVHGLLEDLQILTCVRLSPLYTLRKNHSLRELVALLEHFHFFQDDLETEDDSSPIPDLHYRSKVARLQKESLRVSKEKLMVLGLANLASITQKDDLSSHLSVLDDAELRELSRRLGFRQNYPEGVPCSIDRNFLMTSILETFCRRPTVSDIVRGSSLLPNEESLFERPFTPKLDDYNGARPLALPKSNLQYLSTSDFLWRMFSLYKTESYFEIKRDLQETLRKLKPRLQNGSIVFGGNSKMAMRINRISILEVAPPLVGETVPAFVRAELDLPFDTVSGDVKKEWESLRPDDVVFLLSICPRDRQEASISDTTATFPDGTRIQILRCAEVLQAPGDHRQRGASTQTNDGRKLHINLDCKMYMADKKRAEFSSDIYESLNLIIRRKGVENNFKPVLASIQSLIQESGNPLPRWFKDTFLGCGDPAEAYYTNMKPIAESINFGHTFLNMRHLQETLSGSSHLHMNIPSESLDPPFVFTKAVTNTASAGREESTQTETKLKYDISGPKPSNPTPSLDQPKKHSNLVRYTSAQVEAIFSGTNPGLSLIIGPPGTGKTDVATQIICNLYHNFPNERTLLLAHSNQALNQLFLKISDRDIEERHLLRLGHGEDELQLHSQHNKYGRIESLMERRLKLLEEVDRLALSIQAPGAHGNSCETASYFNKVYVKPLWQGFKDTLSLAPNTETIRSNFPFNNYFSSALQPVIPLDGSFDSMLQAAEGCYEHISKIFAELNDIMPFELLRSARDKTSYLLSTEARIIAMTTTYAAIKRDEIVRQGFRYDNIVMEEAAQVTEIETFIPLTLQKNTGDGSPIKRIVLCGDHLQNAPVVQNTALRNFANMEQSLFARLTRLGVPTTRLDKQGRARPSIASLYSWRYPGLGNLDYLHQQTEFLTANAGFQHEFQFINVEDYQGRGEQEPSPHFLQNLGEAEYAANGP
;
A
#
# COMPACT_ATOMS: atom_id res chain seq x y z
N MET A 1 -13.88 -9.50 48.34
CA MET A 1 -13.76 -10.97 48.47
C MET A 1 -15.09 -11.58 48.04
N PRO A 2 -15.16 -12.53 47.08
CA PRO A 2 -14.11 -13.09 46.24
C PRO A 2 -14.11 -12.46 44.83
N ARG A 3 -13.01 -11.78 44.51
CA ARG A 3 -12.53 -11.54 43.14
C ARG A 3 -11.44 -12.59 42.95
N GLN A 4 -11.71 -13.65 42.23
CA GLN A 4 -10.70 -14.60 41.73
C GLN A 4 -11.41 -15.60 40.81
N LEU A 5 -10.75 -15.91 39.68
CA LEU A 5 -11.09 -16.93 38.67
C LEU A 5 -11.89 -16.46 37.45
N ALA A 6 -11.38 -15.46 36.74
CA ALA A 6 -11.34 -15.38 35.27
C ALA A 6 -10.47 -14.16 34.90
N ASP A 7 -9.74 -14.22 33.79
CA ASP A 7 -8.95 -13.13 33.17
C ASP A 7 -7.46 -12.96 33.51
N SER A 8 -6.81 -13.89 34.23
CA SER A 8 -5.33 -13.86 34.41
C SER A 8 -4.55 -14.75 33.43
N ARG A 9 -5.07 -15.05 32.23
CA ARG A 9 -4.48 -16.07 31.33
C ARG A 9 -3.56 -15.54 30.22
N TYR A 10 -3.34 -14.23 30.11
CA TYR A 10 -2.53 -13.65 29.03
C TYR A 10 -1.15 -13.14 29.45
N GLU A 11 -0.85 -13.01 30.75
CA GLU A 11 0.45 -12.52 31.24
C GLU A 11 1.55 -13.60 31.30
N ASP A 12 1.22 -14.88 31.11
CA ASP A 12 2.15 -15.98 31.39
C ASP A 12 2.70 -16.67 30.13
N ASP A 13 2.66 -16.01 28.95
CA ASP A 13 2.94 -16.67 27.66
C ASP A 13 4.29 -16.34 26.98
N ARG A 14 5.11 -15.45 27.56
CA ARG A 14 6.48 -15.16 27.07
C ARG A 14 7.56 -15.75 27.99
N PRO A 15 8.55 -16.48 27.45
CA PRO A 15 9.70 -16.94 28.23
C PRO A 15 10.48 -15.77 28.84
N THR A 16 10.78 -15.83 30.12
CA THR A 16 11.71 -14.90 30.78
C THR A 16 13.16 -15.38 30.63
N LEU A 17 14.13 -14.49 30.88
CA LEU A 17 15.55 -14.88 30.97
C LEU A 17 15.79 -15.94 32.06
N SER A 18 14.97 -15.95 33.12
CA SER A 18 15.02 -16.99 34.15
C SER A 18 14.58 -18.33 33.59
N ASP A 19 13.49 -18.37 32.82
CA ASP A 19 12.97 -19.60 32.20
C ASP A 19 13.93 -20.23 31.18
N LEU A 20 14.77 -19.41 30.52
CA LEU A 20 15.81 -19.88 29.60
C LEU A 20 17.04 -20.43 30.32
N ARG A 21 17.33 -19.96 31.54
CA ARG A 21 18.56 -20.30 32.27
C ARG A 21 18.37 -21.45 33.24
N ASP A 22 17.29 -21.45 34.04
CA ASP A 22 17.03 -22.46 35.07
C ASP A 22 15.51 -22.64 35.34
N GLY A 23 15.10 -23.81 35.82
CA GLY A 23 13.81 -23.99 36.51
C GLY A 23 12.66 -24.61 35.72
N ASN A 24 12.86 -25.06 34.48
CA ASN A 24 11.85 -25.81 33.73
C ASN A 24 12.40 -27.06 33.02
N VAL A 25 11.49 -27.94 32.62
CA VAL A 25 11.80 -29.24 31.99
C VAL A 25 12.57 -29.04 30.68
N TYR A 26 12.27 -27.97 29.94
CA TYR A 26 12.84 -27.67 28.63
C TYR A 26 14.29 -27.18 28.70
N SER A 27 14.61 -26.22 29.57
CA SER A 27 15.99 -25.71 29.78
C SER A 27 16.90 -26.81 30.32
N SER A 28 16.38 -27.62 31.25
CA SER A 28 17.09 -28.79 31.78
C SER A 28 17.37 -29.82 30.68
N ALA A 29 16.38 -30.11 29.82
CA ALA A 29 16.55 -31.01 28.68
C ALA A 29 17.56 -30.45 27.66
N ALA A 30 17.53 -29.14 27.39
CA ALA A 30 18.40 -28.50 26.42
C ALA A 30 19.87 -28.54 26.83
N TYR A 31 20.19 -28.09 28.05
CA TYR A 31 21.58 -28.11 28.56
C TYR A 31 22.12 -29.52 28.82
N ALA A 32 21.25 -30.53 28.93
CA ALA A 32 21.67 -31.91 29.07
C ALA A 32 21.96 -32.60 27.71
N ASN A 33 21.41 -32.10 26.59
CA ASN A 33 21.36 -32.88 25.35
C ASN A 33 21.85 -32.18 24.08
N TRP A 34 21.79 -30.84 23.99
CA TRP A 34 22.26 -30.12 22.80
C TRP A 34 22.86 -28.73 23.04
N LEU A 35 22.53 -28.07 24.16
CA LEU A 35 23.19 -26.84 24.59
C LEU A 35 24.30 -27.16 25.59
N SER A 36 25.39 -26.40 25.55
CA SER A 36 26.51 -26.53 26.48
C SER A 36 26.73 -25.23 27.25
N ARG A 37 26.93 -25.35 28.57
CA ARG A 37 27.29 -24.20 29.42
C ARG A 37 28.75 -23.77 29.22
N ASP A 38 29.62 -24.68 28.79
CA ASP A 38 31.09 -24.49 28.71
C ASP A 38 31.66 -24.63 27.28
N GLY A 39 30.81 -24.64 26.24
CA GLY A 39 31.23 -24.73 24.84
C GLY A 39 31.64 -26.13 24.34
N THR A 40 31.61 -27.16 25.18
CA THR A 40 31.79 -28.57 24.77
C THR A 40 30.62 -29.10 23.93
N GLN A 41 30.89 -29.85 22.85
CA GLN A 41 29.83 -30.47 22.03
C GLN A 41 29.08 -31.57 22.82
N VAL A 42 27.78 -31.37 23.06
CA VAL A 42 26.88 -32.38 23.63
C VAL A 42 26.20 -33.15 22.49
N ARG A 43 26.10 -34.48 22.62
CA ARG A 43 25.54 -35.36 21.59
C ARG A 43 24.04 -35.57 21.85
N PHE A 44 23.21 -35.23 20.87
CA PHE A 44 21.76 -35.34 20.95
C PHE A 44 21.27 -36.77 21.23
N SER A 45 20.27 -36.89 22.12
CA SER A 45 19.62 -38.16 22.49
C SER A 45 18.18 -38.22 21.95
N PRO A 46 17.82 -39.20 21.08
CA PRO A 46 16.47 -39.34 20.53
C PRO A 46 15.36 -39.55 21.57
N ASN A 47 15.70 -40.06 22.76
CA ASN A 47 14.72 -40.33 23.81
C ASN A 47 14.11 -39.04 24.38
N VAL A 48 14.83 -37.92 24.29
CA VAL A 48 14.41 -36.63 24.83
C VAL A 48 13.25 -36.03 24.05
N VAL A 49 13.08 -36.41 22.78
CA VAL A 49 11.93 -35.99 21.96
C VAL A 49 10.62 -36.45 22.60
N LYS A 50 10.58 -37.68 23.14
CA LYS A 50 9.38 -38.21 23.81
C LYS A 50 9.07 -37.46 25.10
N ASP A 51 10.10 -37.12 25.86
CA ASP A 51 9.94 -36.41 27.13
C ASP A 51 9.49 -34.96 26.91
N ILE A 52 10.07 -34.27 25.91
CA ILE A 52 9.64 -32.93 25.49
C ILE A 52 8.20 -32.97 24.96
N TYR A 53 7.88 -33.94 24.10
CA TYR A 53 6.53 -34.05 23.54
C TYR A 53 5.48 -34.31 24.62
N LYS A 54 5.77 -35.21 25.58
CA LYS A 54 4.89 -35.49 26.71
C LYS A 54 4.71 -34.26 27.60
N ALA A 55 5.76 -33.47 27.81
CA ALA A 55 5.65 -32.19 28.54
C ALA A 55 4.78 -31.19 27.76
N LEU A 56 4.97 -31.06 26.45
CA LEU A 56 4.13 -30.21 25.60
C LEU A 56 2.66 -30.65 25.59
N GLU A 57 2.37 -31.95 25.54
CA GLU A 57 1.00 -32.46 25.63
C GLU A 57 0.33 -32.12 26.97
N GLN A 58 1.05 -32.24 28.08
CA GLN A 58 0.55 -31.86 29.42
C GLN A 58 0.23 -30.36 29.49
N GLU A 59 1.03 -29.55 28.82
CA GLU A 59 0.85 -28.09 28.75
C GLU A 59 -0.04 -27.66 27.57
N SER A 60 -0.66 -28.61 26.86
CA SER A 60 -1.52 -28.35 25.70
C SER A 60 -0.86 -27.48 24.62
N PHE A 61 0.45 -27.65 24.43
CA PHE A 61 1.27 -26.90 23.47
C PHE A 61 1.16 -25.38 23.70
N SER A 62 1.34 -24.94 24.95
CA SER A 62 1.35 -23.52 25.32
C SER A 62 2.36 -22.74 24.47
N GLN A 63 2.03 -21.48 24.17
CA GLN A 63 2.88 -20.63 23.35
C GLN A 63 4.21 -20.35 24.05
N LYS A 64 4.19 -20.14 25.38
CA LYS A 64 5.40 -20.03 26.21
C LYS A 64 6.37 -21.18 25.98
N SER A 65 5.88 -22.42 26.05
CA SER A 65 6.76 -23.60 25.99
C SER A 65 7.32 -23.85 24.60
N LEU A 66 6.57 -23.50 23.55
CA LEU A 66 7.07 -23.52 22.17
C LEU A 66 8.13 -22.44 21.93
N LEU A 67 7.88 -21.21 22.37
CA LEU A 67 8.86 -20.11 22.29
C LEU A 67 10.12 -20.40 23.12
N LEU A 68 9.95 -21.09 24.24
CA LEU A 68 11.05 -21.47 25.11
C LEU A 68 11.93 -22.55 24.45
N LEU A 69 11.33 -23.54 23.79
CA LEU A 69 12.07 -24.53 22.99
C LEU A 69 12.78 -23.88 21.79
N GLU A 70 12.15 -22.90 21.15
CA GLU A 70 12.78 -22.10 20.09
C GLU A 70 13.99 -21.31 20.62
N GLY A 71 13.83 -20.59 21.73
CA GLY A 71 14.91 -19.86 22.39
C GLY A 71 16.04 -20.75 22.91
N LEU A 72 15.75 -22.02 23.21
CA LEU A 72 16.72 -23.05 23.55
C LEU A 72 17.30 -23.80 22.33
N GLN A 73 17.09 -23.28 21.11
CA GLN A 73 17.67 -23.80 19.87
C GLN A 73 17.30 -25.26 19.58
N TYR A 74 16.16 -25.75 20.08
CA TYR A 74 15.74 -27.14 19.89
C TYR A 74 15.58 -27.48 18.39
N VAL A 75 15.00 -26.58 17.59
CA VAL A 75 14.76 -26.79 16.15
C VAL A 75 16.06 -26.77 15.35
N GLU A 76 17.00 -25.87 15.67
CA GLU A 76 18.30 -25.75 14.98
C GLU A 76 19.15 -27.03 15.13
N HIS A 77 19.05 -27.68 16.29
CA HIS A 77 19.79 -28.92 16.58
C HIS A 77 19.05 -30.20 16.20
N ASN A 78 17.73 -30.16 16.04
CA ASN A 78 16.90 -31.36 15.88
C ASN A 78 16.01 -31.35 14.62
N GLY A 79 16.43 -30.65 13.56
CA GLY A 79 15.69 -30.40 12.31
C GLY A 79 15.25 -31.62 11.48
N GLN A 80 15.26 -32.84 12.04
CA GLN A 80 14.80 -34.06 11.40
C GLN A 80 14.13 -35.04 12.39
N VAL A 81 13.15 -34.64 13.19
CA VAL A 81 12.29 -35.62 13.89
C VAL A 81 10.83 -35.20 13.83
N VAL A 82 10.10 -35.74 12.85
CA VAL A 82 8.65 -35.93 12.99
C VAL A 82 8.47 -37.04 14.03
N PRO A 83 7.75 -36.84 15.14
CA PRO A 83 7.47 -37.92 16.07
C PRO A 83 6.66 -38.99 15.31
N GLY A 84 7.22 -40.19 15.21
CA GLY A 84 6.45 -41.35 14.75
C GLY A 84 5.26 -41.55 15.70
N GLY A 85 4.06 -41.52 15.14
CA GLY A 85 2.81 -41.69 15.88
C GLY A 85 2.83 -43.00 16.66
N GLY A 86 2.87 -42.89 17.99
CA GLY A 86 2.48 -43.98 18.86
C GLY A 86 0.96 -44.01 18.92
N GLU A 87 0.36 -45.10 18.46
CA GLU A 87 -1.06 -45.38 18.65
C GLU A 87 -1.37 -45.46 20.15
N THR A 88 -2.01 -44.43 20.70
CA THR A 88 -2.71 -44.51 21.99
C THR A 88 -4.20 -44.67 21.71
N ASN A 89 -4.68 -45.90 21.86
CA ASN A 89 -6.09 -46.22 21.96
C ASN A 89 -6.65 -45.61 23.25
N ASP A 90 -7.27 -44.43 23.18
CA ASP A 90 -8.11 -43.90 24.24
C ASP A 90 -9.51 -43.59 23.69
N ASP A 91 -10.40 -44.55 23.94
CA ASP A 91 -11.81 -44.56 23.60
C ASP A 91 -12.60 -44.00 24.79
N ASP A 92 -12.68 -42.66 24.91
CA ASP A 92 -13.57 -42.02 25.90
C ASP A 92 -13.87 -40.55 25.55
N GLY A 93 -15.08 -40.28 25.03
CA GLY A 93 -15.81 -38.98 25.09
C GLY A 93 -15.20 -37.68 24.53
N ARG A 94 -13.89 -37.62 24.26
CA ARG A 94 -13.11 -36.48 23.75
C ARG A 94 -12.93 -36.50 22.22
N SER A 95 -13.39 -37.57 21.56
CA SER A 95 -13.12 -37.89 20.14
C SER A 95 -13.60 -36.85 19.12
N ASN A 96 -14.64 -36.07 19.43
CA ASN A 96 -15.22 -35.14 18.46
C ASN A 96 -14.47 -33.80 18.31
N SER A 97 -13.66 -33.37 19.29
CA SER A 97 -12.94 -32.09 19.19
C SER A 97 -11.69 -32.19 18.31
N GLY A 98 -10.94 -33.29 18.42
CA GLY A 98 -9.75 -33.54 17.59
C GLY A 98 -10.11 -33.69 16.10
N ALA A 99 -11.18 -34.41 15.79
CA ALA A 99 -11.66 -34.59 14.42
C ALA A 99 -12.07 -33.27 13.76
N VAL A 100 -12.71 -32.35 14.50
CA VAL A 100 -13.07 -31.02 13.99
C VAL A 100 -11.83 -30.18 13.70
N ILE A 101 -10.85 -30.16 14.62
CA ILE A 101 -9.60 -29.40 14.41
C ILE A 101 -8.82 -29.94 13.22
N TYR A 102 -8.75 -31.26 13.08
CA TYR A 102 -8.13 -31.89 11.91
C TYR A 102 -8.84 -31.49 10.61
N ALA A 103 -10.18 -31.52 10.58
CA ALA A 103 -10.94 -31.09 9.43
C ALA A 103 -10.71 -29.60 9.11
N GLU A 104 -10.72 -28.73 10.13
CA GLU A 104 -10.42 -27.29 9.98
C GLU A 104 -9.02 -27.08 9.34
N ARG A 105 -7.99 -27.77 9.83
CA ARG A 105 -6.62 -27.68 9.29
C ARG A 105 -6.48 -28.31 7.90
N MET A 106 -7.21 -29.38 7.61
CA MET A 106 -7.23 -29.99 6.29
C MET A 106 -7.86 -29.05 5.25
N ILE A 107 -8.96 -28.39 5.59
CA ILE A 107 -9.57 -27.39 4.70
C ILE A 107 -8.63 -26.19 4.50
N GLU A 108 -7.96 -25.71 5.54
CA GLU A 108 -6.90 -24.69 5.42
C GLU A 108 -5.81 -25.14 4.43
N PHE A 109 -5.27 -26.35 4.60
CA PHE A 109 -4.23 -26.89 3.75
C PHE A 109 -4.65 -26.98 2.27
N LEU A 110 -5.85 -27.52 2.01
CA LEU A 110 -6.39 -27.59 0.65
C LEU A 110 -6.60 -26.19 0.04
N THR A 111 -7.03 -25.23 0.86
CA THR A 111 -7.21 -23.84 0.45
C THR A 111 -5.86 -23.23 0.04
N ASP A 112 -4.83 -23.41 0.87
CA ASP A 112 -3.48 -22.89 0.60
C ASP A 112 -2.91 -23.48 -0.70
N LEU A 113 -3.09 -24.79 -0.94
CA LEU A 113 -2.68 -25.45 -2.20
C LEU A 113 -3.41 -24.90 -3.44
N LEU A 114 -4.67 -24.50 -3.31
CA LEU A 114 -5.41 -23.89 -4.43
C LEU A 114 -5.13 -22.41 -4.62
N SER A 115 -4.60 -21.74 -3.59
CA SER A 115 -4.34 -20.30 -3.57
C SER A 115 -3.04 -19.86 -4.25
N GLN A 116 -2.21 -20.82 -4.72
CA GLN A 116 -0.92 -20.57 -5.36
C GLN A 116 -0.84 -21.31 -6.69
N LEU A 117 -0.29 -20.66 -7.73
CA LEU A 117 -0.29 -21.19 -9.10
C LEU A 117 0.45 -22.55 -9.24
N PRO A 118 1.65 -22.76 -8.67
CA PRO A 118 2.42 -24.00 -8.87
C PRO A 118 1.72 -25.24 -8.29
N THR A 119 1.08 -25.09 -7.14
CA THR A 119 0.35 -26.17 -6.47
C THR A 119 -1.03 -26.38 -7.07
N ARG A 120 -1.71 -25.30 -7.44
CA ARG A 120 -3.07 -25.33 -8.03
C ARG A 120 -3.12 -26.16 -9.31
N ARG A 121 -2.11 -26.07 -10.17
CA ARG A 121 -2.08 -26.68 -11.52
C ARG A 121 -2.57 -28.14 -11.57
N TYR A 122 -2.17 -28.96 -10.61
CA TYR A 122 -2.55 -30.38 -10.55
C TYR A 122 -3.55 -30.68 -9.44
N VAL A 123 -3.47 -29.95 -8.32
CA VAL A 123 -4.36 -30.17 -7.17
C VAL A 123 -5.79 -29.79 -7.51
N HIS A 124 -6.02 -28.73 -8.29
CA HIS A 124 -7.37 -28.29 -8.65
C HIS A 124 -8.16 -29.38 -9.36
N GLY A 125 -7.61 -29.94 -10.45
CA GLY A 125 -8.25 -31.05 -11.18
C GLY A 125 -8.42 -32.32 -10.34
N LEU A 126 -7.48 -32.62 -9.43
CA LEU A 126 -7.61 -33.73 -8.49
C LEU A 126 -8.79 -33.52 -7.52
N LEU A 127 -8.95 -32.31 -6.97
CA LEU A 127 -10.04 -32.00 -6.04
C LEU A 127 -11.41 -31.97 -6.75
N GLU A 128 -11.46 -31.54 -8.01
CA GLU A 128 -12.65 -31.65 -8.85
C GLU A 128 -13.05 -33.13 -9.06
N ASP A 129 -12.10 -33.99 -9.41
CA ASP A 129 -12.35 -35.42 -9.63
C ASP A 129 -12.71 -36.18 -8.34
N LEU A 130 -12.11 -35.81 -7.21
CA LEU A 130 -12.45 -36.34 -5.88
C LEU A 130 -13.77 -35.78 -5.31
N GLN A 131 -14.38 -34.80 -5.97
CA GLN A 131 -15.64 -34.17 -5.55
C GLN A 131 -15.60 -33.71 -4.08
N ILE A 132 -14.46 -33.14 -3.66
CA ILE A 132 -14.16 -32.91 -2.24
C ILE A 132 -15.18 -31.97 -1.58
N LEU A 133 -15.67 -30.97 -2.30
CA LEU A 133 -16.66 -30.01 -1.80
C LEU A 133 -17.99 -30.70 -1.47
N THR A 134 -18.49 -31.55 -2.39
CA THR A 134 -19.67 -32.39 -2.15
C THR A 134 -19.48 -33.24 -0.89
N CYS A 135 -18.34 -33.93 -0.77
CA CYS A 135 -18.01 -34.76 0.40
C CYS A 135 -18.06 -33.95 1.69
N VAL A 136 -17.48 -32.75 1.70
CA VAL A 136 -17.44 -31.87 2.87
C VAL A 136 -18.84 -31.36 3.23
N ARG A 137 -19.64 -30.91 2.26
CA ARG A 137 -20.99 -30.38 2.50
C ARG A 137 -21.96 -31.41 3.06
N LEU A 138 -21.85 -32.65 2.58
CA LEU A 138 -22.68 -33.77 3.04
C LEU A 138 -22.18 -34.38 4.36
N SER A 139 -20.99 -33.99 4.82
CA SER A 139 -20.43 -34.51 6.07
C SER A 139 -21.28 -34.11 7.29
N PRO A 140 -21.39 -34.97 8.31
CA PRO A 140 -22.02 -34.62 9.58
C PRO A 140 -21.34 -33.42 10.26
N LEU A 141 -20.04 -33.24 10.04
CA LEU A 141 -19.28 -32.13 10.63
C LEU A 141 -19.73 -30.76 10.09
N TYR A 142 -20.09 -30.67 8.81
CA TYR A 142 -20.53 -29.42 8.18
C TYR A 142 -21.94 -29.00 8.61
N THR A 143 -22.85 -29.96 8.79
CA THR A 143 -24.27 -29.71 9.11
C THR A 143 -24.51 -29.28 10.57
N LEU A 144 -23.59 -29.59 11.48
CA LEU A 144 -23.69 -29.21 12.89
C LEU A 144 -23.54 -27.70 13.08
N ARG A 145 -24.57 -27.03 13.63
CA ARG A 145 -24.58 -25.57 13.86
C ARG A 145 -23.35 -25.06 14.62
N LYS A 146 -22.85 -25.81 15.61
CA LYS A 146 -21.65 -25.48 16.41
C LYS A 146 -20.37 -25.31 15.58
N ASN A 147 -20.25 -26.00 14.44
CA ASN A 147 -19.06 -25.99 13.58
C ASN A 147 -19.11 -24.88 12.53
N HIS A 148 -19.43 -23.65 12.94
CA HIS A 148 -19.52 -22.51 12.03
C HIS A 148 -18.17 -22.17 11.38
N SER A 149 -17.06 -22.28 12.12
CA SER A 149 -15.72 -21.94 11.59
C SER A 149 -15.31 -22.85 10.44
N LEU A 150 -15.66 -24.14 10.51
CA LEU A 150 -15.47 -25.06 9.40
C LEU A 150 -16.24 -24.59 8.14
N ARG A 151 -17.48 -24.12 8.29
CA ARG A 151 -18.26 -23.61 7.13
C ARG A 151 -17.66 -22.35 6.52
N GLU A 152 -17.09 -21.47 7.33
CA GLU A 152 -16.39 -20.28 6.85
C GLU A 152 -15.09 -20.66 6.12
N LEU A 153 -14.31 -21.60 6.65
CA LEU A 153 -13.13 -22.14 5.98
C LEU A 153 -13.49 -22.81 4.65
N VAL A 154 -14.60 -23.56 4.60
CA VAL A 154 -15.11 -24.16 3.36
C VAL A 154 -15.56 -23.09 2.37
N ALA A 155 -16.16 -21.98 2.83
CA ALA A 155 -16.48 -20.86 1.95
C ALA A 155 -15.22 -20.23 1.32
N LEU A 156 -14.13 -20.15 2.08
CA LEU A 156 -12.83 -19.71 1.57
C LEU A 156 -12.23 -20.72 0.56
N LEU A 157 -12.30 -22.02 0.86
CA LEU A 157 -11.90 -23.07 -0.07
C LEU A 157 -12.70 -22.99 -1.38
N GLU A 158 -14.02 -22.80 -1.29
CA GLU A 158 -14.92 -22.66 -2.44
C GLU A 158 -14.55 -21.45 -3.30
N HIS A 159 -14.18 -20.32 -2.68
CA HIS A 159 -13.70 -19.15 -3.41
C HIS A 159 -12.52 -19.51 -4.32
N PHE A 160 -11.48 -20.15 -3.78
CA PHE A 160 -10.32 -20.54 -4.58
C PHE A 160 -10.62 -21.71 -5.53
N HIS A 161 -11.46 -22.66 -5.15
CA HIS A 161 -11.83 -23.79 -6.02
C HIS A 161 -12.56 -23.33 -7.28
N PHE A 162 -13.49 -22.37 -7.16
CA PHE A 162 -14.23 -21.83 -8.30
C PHE A 162 -13.61 -20.54 -8.87
N PHE A 163 -12.44 -20.12 -8.37
CA PHE A 163 -11.72 -18.98 -8.93
C PHE A 163 -11.39 -19.25 -10.39
N GLN A 164 -11.87 -18.38 -11.28
CA GLN A 164 -11.59 -18.46 -12.70
C GLN A 164 -10.37 -17.61 -12.99
N ASP A 165 -9.33 -18.25 -13.53
CA ASP A 165 -8.13 -17.55 -13.96
C ASP A 165 -8.46 -16.69 -15.19
N ASP A 166 -8.09 -15.41 -15.18
CA ASP A 166 -8.02 -14.55 -16.38
C ASP A 166 -6.85 -14.97 -17.30
N LEU A 167 -6.51 -16.27 -17.34
CA LEU A 167 -5.38 -16.79 -18.11
C LEU A 167 -5.85 -17.24 -19.50
N GLU A 168 -5.19 -16.64 -20.50
CA GLU A 168 -5.05 -17.14 -21.89
C GLU A 168 -6.19 -16.87 -22.89
N THR A 169 -6.59 -15.61 -23.04
CA THR A 169 -6.67 -15.05 -24.39
C THR A 169 -5.87 -13.77 -24.44
N GLU A 170 -4.82 -13.72 -25.27
CA GLU A 170 -4.09 -12.49 -25.63
C GLU A 170 -4.99 -11.42 -26.29
N ASP A 171 -6.26 -11.75 -26.53
CA ASP A 171 -7.29 -10.86 -27.02
C ASP A 171 -7.99 -10.14 -25.86
N ASP A 172 -7.41 -9.02 -25.44
CA ASP A 172 -7.96 -8.02 -24.49
C ASP A 172 -9.28 -7.36 -24.99
N SER A 173 -9.85 -7.85 -26.10
CA SER A 173 -10.93 -7.22 -26.86
C SER A 173 -12.32 -7.82 -26.62
N SER A 174 -12.44 -8.93 -25.87
CA SER A 174 -13.76 -9.54 -25.62
C SER A 174 -14.11 -9.67 -24.12
N PRO A 175 -15.19 -9.03 -23.65
CA PRO A 175 -15.65 -9.12 -22.26
C PRO A 175 -16.45 -10.41 -22.04
N ILE A 176 -15.90 -11.58 -22.40
CA ILE A 176 -16.62 -12.85 -22.30
C ILE A 176 -15.88 -13.83 -21.38
N PRO A 177 -15.98 -13.66 -20.04
CA PRO A 177 -15.68 -14.69 -19.04
C PRO A 177 -16.53 -15.98 -19.18
N ASP A 178 -17.29 -16.12 -20.26
CA ASP A 178 -18.45 -17.00 -20.35
C ASP A 178 -18.26 -18.15 -21.35
N LEU A 179 -17.19 -18.20 -22.17
CA LEU A 179 -17.09 -19.24 -23.20
C LEU A 179 -16.88 -20.64 -22.61
N HIS A 180 -15.94 -20.80 -21.68
CA HIS A 180 -15.68 -22.08 -21.01
C HIS A 180 -16.88 -22.52 -20.16
N TYR A 181 -17.47 -21.60 -19.39
CA TYR A 181 -18.66 -21.88 -18.59
C TYR A 181 -19.88 -22.24 -19.44
N ARG A 182 -20.17 -21.47 -20.52
CA ARG A 182 -21.22 -21.81 -21.49
C ARG A 182 -20.98 -23.17 -22.14
N SER A 183 -19.73 -23.53 -22.42
CA SER A 183 -19.41 -24.86 -22.96
C SER A 183 -19.70 -25.99 -21.96
N LYS A 184 -19.43 -25.77 -20.66
CA LYS A 184 -19.77 -26.71 -19.58
C LYS A 184 -21.29 -26.87 -19.46
N VAL A 185 -22.05 -25.77 -19.42
CA VAL A 185 -23.53 -25.82 -19.35
C VAL A 185 -24.14 -26.44 -20.62
N ALA A 186 -23.60 -26.12 -21.80
CA ALA A 186 -24.04 -26.74 -23.06
C ALA A 186 -23.79 -28.26 -23.08
N ARG A 187 -22.68 -28.72 -22.48
CA ARG A 187 -22.44 -30.16 -22.28
C ARG A 187 -23.49 -30.78 -21.38
N LEU A 188 -23.88 -30.13 -20.29
CA LEU A 188 -24.97 -30.59 -19.41
C LEU A 188 -26.28 -30.74 -20.21
N GLN A 189 -26.67 -29.74 -21.00
CA GLN A 189 -27.88 -29.80 -21.82
C GLN A 189 -27.85 -30.96 -22.82
N LYS A 190 -26.72 -31.12 -23.53
CA LYS A 190 -26.55 -32.17 -24.54
C LYS A 190 -26.59 -33.58 -23.94
N GLU A 191 -25.89 -33.82 -22.84
CA GLU A 191 -25.89 -35.13 -22.19
C GLU A 191 -27.24 -35.42 -21.51
N SER A 192 -27.91 -34.40 -20.97
CA SER A 192 -29.27 -34.53 -20.41
C SER A 192 -30.27 -35.07 -21.45
N LEU A 193 -30.25 -34.50 -22.67
CA LEU A 193 -31.12 -34.98 -23.77
C LEU A 193 -30.78 -36.39 -24.26
N ARG A 194 -29.52 -36.84 -24.07
CA ARG A 194 -29.08 -38.20 -24.42
C ARG A 194 -29.51 -39.25 -23.40
N VAL A 195 -29.63 -38.87 -22.13
CA VAL A 195 -30.04 -39.79 -21.05
C VAL A 195 -31.55 -40.00 -21.05
N SER A 196 -32.32 -38.91 -21.00
CA SER A 196 -33.78 -39.00 -20.96
C SER A 196 -34.41 -37.81 -21.68
N LYS A 197 -34.66 -37.99 -22.99
CA LYS A 197 -35.23 -36.94 -23.84
C LYS A 197 -36.62 -36.50 -23.36
N GLU A 198 -37.45 -37.42 -22.88
CA GLU A 198 -38.82 -37.12 -22.44
C GLU A 198 -38.85 -36.34 -21.12
N LYS A 199 -38.01 -36.71 -20.14
CA LYS A 199 -37.98 -36.07 -18.81
C LYS A 199 -37.18 -34.76 -18.79
N LEU A 200 -36.09 -34.66 -19.54
CA LEU A 200 -35.16 -33.52 -19.50
C LEU A 200 -35.24 -32.58 -20.71
N MET A 201 -36.30 -32.67 -21.53
CA MET A 201 -36.48 -31.78 -22.70
C MET A 201 -36.45 -30.30 -22.31
N VAL A 202 -37.08 -29.96 -21.19
CA VAL A 202 -37.15 -28.58 -20.67
C VAL A 202 -35.76 -28.07 -20.32
N LEU A 203 -34.96 -28.85 -19.60
CA LEU A 203 -33.58 -28.48 -19.25
C LEU A 203 -32.68 -28.40 -20.50
N GLY A 204 -32.84 -29.33 -21.44
CA GLY A 204 -32.06 -29.36 -22.67
C GLY A 204 -32.31 -28.19 -23.63
N LEU A 205 -33.47 -27.51 -23.52
CA LEU A 205 -33.86 -26.37 -24.35
C LEU A 205 -33.94 -25.04 -23.58
N ALA A 206 -33.78 -25.07 -22.26
CA ALA A 206 -33.83 -23.88 -21.42
C ALA A 206 -32.70 -22.89 -21.76
N ASN A 207 -32.93 -21.60 -21.46
CA ASN A 207 -31.90 -20.59 -21.62
C ASN A 207 -30.77 -20.84 -20.61
N LEU A 208 -29.55 -20.42 -20.96
CA LEU A 208 -28.39 -20.65 -20.10
C LEU A 208 -28.53 -19.95 -18.74
N ALA A 209 -29.22 -18.82 -18.64
CA ALA A 209 -29.38 -18.10 -17.38
C ALA A 209 -30.25 -18.87 -16.37
N SER A 210 -31.32 -19.53 -16.80
CA SER A 210 -32.24 -20.28 -15.92
C SER A 210 -31.63 -21.59 -15.44
N ILE A 211 -30.85 -22.28 -16.28
CA ILE A 211 -30.19 -23.55 -15.91
C ILE A 211 -29.15 -23.35 -14.79
N THR A 212 -28.67 -22.13 -14.63
CA THR A 212 -27.58 -21.81 -13.71
C THR A 212 -28.06 -21.44 -12.30
N GLN A 213 -29.38 -21.28 -12.12
CA GLN A 213 -30.00 -21.11 -10.81
C GLN A 213 -30.14 -22.46 -10.11
N LYS A 214 -29.75 -22.51 -8.84
CA LYS A 214 -29.73 -23.76 -8.07
C LYS A 214 -31.11 -24.40 -7.93
N ASP A 215 -32.14 -23.58 -7.66
CA ASP A 215 -33.50 -24.06 -7.44
C ASP A 215 -34.11 -24.63 -8.72
N ASP A 216 -33.93 -23.93 -9.85
CA ASP A 216 -34.40 -24.35 -11.16
C ASP A 216 -33.71 -25.65 -11.61
N LEU A 217 -32.37 -25.72 -11.51
CA LEU A 217 -31.60 -26.91 -11.88
C LEU A 217 -31.97 -28.11 -11.01
N SER A 218 -32.13 -27.90 -9.70
CA SER A 218 -32.56 -28.95 -8.77
C SER A 218 -33.95 -29.47 -9.12
N SER A 219 -34.88 -28.58 -9.46
CA SER A 219 -36.24 -28.95 -9.84
C SER A 219 -36.25 -29.83 -11.10
N HIS A 220 -35.46 -29.49 -12.12
CA HIS A 220 -35.38 -30.25 -13.36
C HIS A 220 -34.74 -31.63 -13.18
N LEU A 221 -33.68 -31.73 -12.37
CA LEU A 221 -32.99 -33.00 -12.13
C LEU A 221 -33.77 -33.94 -11.21
N SER A 222 -34.66 -33.41 -10.35
CA SER A 222 -35.46 -34.20 -9.42
C SER A 222 -36.38 -35.24 -10.08
N VAL A 223 -36.69 -35.06 -11.37
CA VAL A 223 -37.59 -35.92 -12.18
C VAL A 223 -36.93 -37.26 -12.57
N LEU A 224 -35.60 -37.36 -12.50
CA LEU A 224 -34.85 -38.56 -12.87
C LEU A 224 -34.92 -39.64 -11.80
N ASP A 225 -34.96 -40.91 -12.20
CA ASP A 225 -34.72 -42.02 -11.28
C ASP A 225 -33.23 -42.20 -10.96
N ASP A 226 -32.90 -43.08 -10.02
CA ASP A 226 -31.51 -43.25 -9.56
C ASP A 226 -30.59 -43.88 -10.63
N ALA A 227 -31.14 -44.65 -11.57
CA ALA A 227 -30.36 -45.25 -12.65
C ALA A 227 -30.04 -44.20 -13.73
N GLU A 228 -31.04 -43.40 -14.11
CA GLU A 228 -30.90 -42.27 -15.03
C GLU A 228 -29.91 -41.22 -14.47
N LEU A 229 -30.00 -40.91 -13.16
CA LEU A 229 -29.11 -39.95 -12.52
C LEU A 229 -27.65 -40.43 -12.49
N ARG A 230 -27.42 -41.72 -12.23
CA ARG A 230 -26.08 -42.34 -12.32
C ARG A 230 -25.55 -42.30 -13.76
N GLU A 231 -26.38 -42.60 -14.75
CA GLU A 231 -25.99 -42.55 -16.16
C GLU A 231 -25.65 -41.12 -16.62
N LEU A 232 -26.42 -40.12 -16.18
CA LEU A 232 -26.11 -38.71 -16.41
C LEU A 232 -24.78 -38.33 -15.76
N SER A 233 -24.58 -38.68 -14.50
CA SER A 233 -23.35 -38.41 -13.77
C SER A 233 -22.12 -39.03 -14.46
N ARG A 234 -22.25 -40.28 -14.94
CA ARG A 234 -21.20 -40.99 -15.70
C ARG A 234 -20.84 -40.28 -17.01
N ARG A 235 -21.83 -39.76 -17.75
CA ARG A 235 -21.62 -39.01 -19.00
C ARG A 235 -20.98 -37.64 -18.81
N LEU A 236 -21.30 -37.00 -17.68
CA LEU A 236 -20.69 -35.74 -17.28
C LEU A 236 -19.24 -35.92 -16.80
N GLY A 237 -18.82 -37.16 -16.55
CA GLY A 237 -17.44 -37.50 -16.19
C GLY A 237 -17.17 -37.47 -14.69
N PHE A 238 -18.21 -37.54 -13.86
CA PHE A 238 -18.04 -37.64 -12.41
C PHE A 238 -17.56 -39.04 -12.01
N ARG A 239 -16.79 -39.08 -10.93
CA ARG A 239 -16.27 -40.32 -10.33
C ARG A 239 -17.42 -41.22 -9.85
N GLN A 240 -17.33 -42.49 -10.23
CA GLN A 240 -18.40 -43.48 -9.96
C GLN A 240 -18.09 -44.41 -8.79
N ASN A 241 -16.82 -44.54 -8.40
CA ASN A 241 -16.38 -45.41 -7.31
C ASN A 241 -15.19 -44.78 -6.58
N TYR A 242 -15.12 -45.00 -5.27
CA TYR A 242 -13.98 -44.69 -4.41
C TYR A 242 -13.26 -45.98 -3.98
N PRO A 243 -11.96 -45.94 -3.65
CA PRO A 243 -11.22 -47.10 -3.17
C PRO A 243 -11.88 -47.76 -1.94
N GLU A 244 -11.71 -49.08 -1.80
CA GLU A 244 -12.20 -49.83 -0.65
C GLU A 244 -11.63 -49.25 0.66
N GLY A 245 -12.50 -49.01 1.65
CA GLY A 245 -12.14 -48.39 2.93
C GLY A 245 -12.42 -46.89 3.05
N VAL A 246 -12.76 -46.19 1.95
CA VAL A 246 -13.22 -44.79 2.01
C VAL A 246 -14.72 -44.75 2.33
N PRO A 247 -15.16 -44.12 3.45
CA PRO A 247 -16.57 -44.07 3.85
C PRO A 247 -17.38 -43.03 3.05
N CYS A 248 -17.34 -43.10 1.73
CA CYS A 248 -18.08 -42.23 0.82
C CYS A 248 -19.11 -43.04 0.02
N SER A 249 -20.38 -43.02 0.47
CA SER A 249 -21.48 -43.66 -0.25
C SER A 249 -22.00 -42.76 -1.37
N ILE A 250 -21.96 -43.23 -2.61
CA ILE A 250 -22.50 -42.52 -3.78
C ILE A 250 -24.01 -42.79 -3.85
N ASP A 251 -24.77 -41.98 -3.11
CA ASP A 251 -26.23 -42.00 -3.10
C ASP A 251 -26.84 -40.91 -4.00
N ARG A 252 -28.17 -40.87 -4.09
CA ARG A 252 -28.89 -39.87 -4.89
C ARG A 252 -28.52 -38.44 -4.47
N ASN A 253 -28.37 -38.19 -3.17
CA ASN A 253 -28.06 -36.86 -2.63
C ASN A 253 -26.66 -36.41 -3.04
N PHE A 254 -25.68 -37.32 -2.99
CA PHE A 254 -24.31 -37.09 -3.47
C PHE A 254 -24.27 -36.74 -4.95
N LEU A 255 -24.98 -37.49 -5.79
CA LEU A 255 -25.04 -37.25 -7.24
C LEU A 255 -25.71 -35.92 -7.57
N MET A 256 -26.86 -35.63 -6.94
CA MET A 256 -27.57 -34.35 -7.11
C MET A 256 -26.68 -33.17 -6.68
N THR A 257 -26.07 -33.25 -5.50
CA THR A 257 -25.21 -32.19 -4.97
C THR A 257 -23.99 -31.97 -5.87
N SER A 258 -23.37 -33.05 -6.37
CA SER A 258 -22.22 -32.96 -7.28
C SER A 258 -22.56 -32.23 -8.59
N ILE A 259 -23.70 -32.54 -9.20
CA ILE A 259 -24.15 -31.87 -10.43
C ILE A 259 -24.48 -30.39 -10.11
N LEU A 260 -25.22 -30.12 -9.04
CA LEU A 260 -25.57 -28.75 -8.65
C LEU A 260 -24.32 -27.90 -8.38
N GLU A 261 -23.36 -28.41 -7.61
CA GLU A 261 -22.15 -27.66 -7.26
C GLU A 261 -21.30 -27.30 -8.47
N THR A 262 -21.25 -28.19 -9.48
CA THR A 262 -20.44 -28.02 -10.68
C THR A 262 -21.05 -27.03 -11.68
N PHE A 263 -22.39 -27.03 -11.82
CA PHE A 263 -23.07 -26.27 -12.89
C PHE A 263 -23.78 -24.99 -12.42
N CYS A 264 -24.05 -24.82 -11.12
CA CYS A 264 -24.64 -23.58 -10.61
C CYS A 264 -23.69 -22.39 -10.79
N ARG A 265 -24.23 -21.24 -11.17
CA ARG A 265 -23.42 -20.02 -11.32
C ARG A 265 -22.94 -19.55 -9.95
N ARG A 266 -21.65 -19.22 -9.87
CA ARG A 266 -21.04 -18.60 -8.69
C ARG A 266 -20.86 -17.10 -8.92
N PRO A 267 -20.99 -16.28 -7.88
CA PRO A 267 -20.67 -14.86 -7.98
C PRO A 267 -19.18 -14.70 -8.27
N THR A 268 -18.84 -13.84 -9.22
CA THR A 268 -17.44 -13.47 -9.48
C THR A 268 -16.88 -12.65 -8.33
N VAL A 269 -15.56 -12.46 -8.27
CA VAL A 269 -14.92 -11.53 -7.32
C VAL A 269 -15.57 -10.14 -7.36
N SER A 270 -15.83 -9.64 -8.57
CA SER A 270 -16.50 -8.35 -8.78
C SER A 270 -17.91 -8.34 -8.21
N ASP A 271 -18.68 -9.41 -8.39
CA ASP A 271 -20.04 -9.54 -7.82
C ASP A 271 -20.01 -9.58 -6.29
N ILE A 272 -19.08 -10.33 -5.69
CA ILE A 272 -18.90 -10.44 -4.23
C ILE A 272 -18.58 -9.07 -3.64
N VAL A 273 -17.63 -8.35 -4.23
CA VAL A 273 -17.19 -7.04 -3.72
C VAL A 273 -18.26 -5.96 -3.96
N ARG A 274 -18.96 -5.97 -5.11
CA ARG A 274 -20.08 -5.06 -5.38
C ARG A 274 -21.24 -5.28 -4.41
N GLY A 275 -21.53 -6.55 -4.09
CA GLY A 275 -22.55 -6.93 -3.11
C GLY A 275 -22.21 -6.50 -1.69
N SER A 276 -20.94 -6.59 -1.30
CA SER A 276 -20.46 -6.21 0.03
C SER A 276 -20.76 -4.73 0.39
N SER A 277 -21.17 -4.47 1.64
CA SER A 277 -21.18 -3.11 2.18
C SER A 277 -19.76 -2.69 2.56
N LEU A 278 -19.40 -1.44 2.28
CA LEU A 278 -18.14 -0.82 2.72
C LEU A 278 -18.23 -0.36 4.18
N LEU A 279 -19.44 0.03 4.61
CA LEU A 279 -19.70 0.54 5.94
C LEU A 279 -20.12 -0.60 6.89
N PRO A 280 -19.63 -0.60 8.13
CA PRO A 280 -20.00 -1.63 9.11
C PRO A 280 -21.42 -1.43 9.65
N ASN A 281 -22.01 -2.53 10.11
CA ASN A 281 -23.23 -2.61 10.91
C ASN A 281 -23.01 -3.53 12.13
N GLU A 282 -24.02 -3.63 13.00
CA GLU A 282 -23.99 -4.46 14.21
C GLU A 282 -23.63 -5.93 13.91
N GLU A 283 -24.21 -6.50 12.85
CA GLU A 283 -24.00 -7.89 12.48
C GLU A 283 -22.53 -8.12 12.07
N SER A 284 -21.96 -7.19 11.28
CA SER A 284 -20.60 -7.27 10.76
C SER A 284 -19.52 -7.04 11.82
N LEU A 285 -19.77 -6.20 12.82
CA LEU A 285 -18.80 -5.89 13.88
C LEU A 285 -18.88 -6.87 15.05
N PHE A 286 -20.07 -7.37 15.38
CA PHE A 286 -20.30 -8.07 16.66
C PHE A 286 -20.86 -9.48 16.51
N GLU A 287 -21.71 -9.73 15.51
CA GLU A 287 -22.45 -11.00 15.42
C GLU A 287 -21.77 -12.05 14.55
N ARG A 288 -20.79 -11.67 13.73
CA ARG A 288 -19.98 -12.65 13.00
C ARG A 288 -19.28 -13.57 14.01
N PRO A 289 -19.52 -14.90 13.97
CA PRO A 289 -18.89 -15.86 14.88
C PRO A 289 -17.36 -15.87 14.84
N PHE A 290 -16.80 -15.34 13.75
CA PHE A 290 -15.38 -15.10 13.53
C PHE A 290 -14.79 -14.00 14.44
N THR A 291 -15.58 -12.97 14.80
CA THR A 291 -15.07 -11.77 15.49
C THR A 291 -14.51 -12.06 16.89
N PRO A 292 -15.12 -12.90 17.76
CA PRO A 292 -14.53 -13.24 19.06
C PRO A 292 -13.19 -13.98 18.94
N LYS A 293 -13.03 -14.85 17.93
CA LYS A 293 -11.77 -15.59 17.70
C LYS A 293 -10.66 -14.73 17.12
N LEU A 294 -11.03 -13.64 16.45
CA LEU A 294 -10.09 -12.68 15.87
C LEU A 294 -9.45 -11.78 16.95
N ASP A 295 -10.19 -11.44 18.00
CA ASP A 295 -9.69 -10.63 19.11
C ASP A 295 -8.73 -11.44 20.00
N ASP A 296 -9.02 -12.72 20.24
CA ASP A 296 -8.29 -13.61 21.16
C ASP A 296 -7.37 -14.62 20.45
N TYR A 297 -6.91 -14.31 19.24
CA TYR A 297 -6.16 -15.27 18.42
C TYR A 297 -4.79 -15.63 19.02
N ASN A 298 -4.56 -16.93 19.23
CA ASN A 298 -3.36 -17.49 19.84
C ASN A 298 -2.61 -18.50 18.94
N GLY A 299 -2.95 -18.59 17.65
CA GLY A 299 -2.28 -19.53 16.73
C GLY A 299 -2.83 -20.96 16.71
N ALA A 300 -3.61 -21.38 17.71
CA ALA A 300 -3.99 -22.79 17.87
C ALA A 300 -4.92 -23.31 16.77
N ARG A 301 -5.83 -22.46 16.26
CA ARG A 301 -6.84 -22.83 15.24
C ARG A 301 -6.72 -21.98 13.99
N PRO A 302 -7.08 -22.51 12.81
CA PRO A 302 -7.08 -21.74 11.58
C PRO A 302 -8.23 -20.72 11.55
N LEU A 303 -8.03 -19.68 10.74
CA LEU A 303 -9.00 -18.62 10.50
C LEU A 303 -9.43 -18.61 9.04
N ALA A 304 -10.69 -18.30 8.78
CA ALA A 304 -11.24 -18.16 7.43
C ALA A 304 -10.86 -16.81 6.80
N LEU A 305 -9.56 -16.52 6.76
CA LEU A 305 -8.99 -15.31 6.18
C LEU A 305 -8.06 -15.68 5.02
N PRO A 306 -8.07 -14.88 3.93
CA PRO A 306 -7.02 -15.02 2.92
C PRO A 306 -5.65 -14.66 3.50
N LYS A 307 -4.60 -15.30 2.99
CA LYS A 307 -3.22 -15.07 3.41
C LYS A 307 -2.44 -14.25 2.38
N SER A 308 -1.61 -13.33 2.85
CA SER A 308 -0.59 -12.63 2.07
C SER A 308 0.66 -13.52 1.99
N ASN A 309 0.75 -14.26 0.89
CA ASN A 309 1.85 -15.16 0.60
C ASN A 309 2.85 -14.52 -0.38
N LEU A 310 3.79 -15.30 -0.90
CA LEU A 310 4.72 -14.83 -1.94
C LEU A 310 4.05 -14.65 -3.31
N GLN A 311 3.01 -15.45 -3.58
CA GLN A 311 2.36 -15.57 -4.89
C GLN A 311 0.84 -15.32 -4.82
N TYR A 312 0.31 -14.82 -5.94
CA TYR A 312 -1.12 -14.58 -6.16
C TYR A 312 -1.56 -15.20 -7.48
N LEU A 313 -2.81 -15.64 -7.59
CA LEU A 313 -3.34 -16.27 -8.81
C LEU A 313 -3.49 -15.26 -9.95
N SER A 314 -3.96 -14.05 -9.63
CA SER A 314 -4.12 -12.94 -10.56
C SER A 314 -4.16 -11.60 -9.80
N THR A 315 -4.17 -10.49 -10.54
CA THR A 315 -4.36 -9.15 -9.94
C THR A 315 -5.71 -9.05 -9.21
N SER A 316 -6.75 -9.71 -9.73
CA SER A 316 -8.09 -9.76 -9.13
C SER A 316 -8.10 -10.56 -7.80
N ASP A 317 -7.35 -11.66 -7.73
CA ASP A 317 -7.13 -12.42 -6.48
C ASP A 317 -6.43 -11.52 -5.44
N PHE A 318 -5.29 -10.92 -5.81
CA PHE A 318 -4.55 -10.00 -4.95
C PHE A 318 -5.47 -8.90 -4.37
N LEU A 319 -6.21 -8.19 -5.24
CA LEU A 319 -7.10 -7.11 -4.82
C LEU A 319 -8.22 -7.61 -3.89
N TRP A 320 -8.79 -8.79 -4.14
CA TRP A 320 -9.81 -9.37 -3.27
C TRP A 320 -9.29 -9.74 -1.88
N ARG A 321 -8.08 -10.32 -1.81
CA ARG A 321 -7.43 -10.60 -0.52
C ARG A 321 -7.20 -9.31 0.25
N MET A 322 -6.63 -8.30 -0.41
CA MET A 322 -6.38 -7.00 0.18
C MET A 322 -7.66 -6.30 0.63
N PHE A 323 -8.72 -6.32 -0.18
CA PHE A 323 -10.04 -5.80 0.19
C PHE A 323 -10.57 -6.47 1.45
N SER A 324 -10.50 -7.79 1.51
CA SER A 324 -11.02 -8.57 2.64
C SER A 324 -10.22 -8.33 3.93
N LEU A 325 -8.88 -8.29 3.84
CA LEU A 325 -8.00 -8.05 4.98
C LEU A 325 -8.12 -6.60 5.49
N TYR A 326 -8.03 -5.62 4.60
CA TYR A 326 -8.13 -4.20 4.97
C TYR A 326 -9.49 -3.86 5.58
N LYS A 327 -10.57 -4.45 5.04
CA LYS A 327 -11.91 -4.31 5.62
C LYS A 327 -11.98 -4.88 7.02
N THR A 328 -11.40 -6.07 7.24
CA THR A 328 -11.41 -6.74 8.55
C THR A 328 -10.61 -5.95 9.58
N GLU A 329 -9.42 -5.45 9.22
CA GLU A 329 -8.60 -4.60 10.08
C GLU A 329 -9.35 -3.31 10.46
N SER A 330 -9.88 -2.60 9.46
CA SER A 330 -10.63 -1.36 9.69
C SER A 330 -11.82 -1.58 10.62
N TYR A 331 -12.53 -2.70 10.48
CA TYR A 331 -13.70 -3.03 11.30
C TYR A 331 -13.29 -3.37 12.73
N PHE A 332 -12.15 -4.04 12.92
CA PHE A 332 -11.55 -4.28 14.23
C PHE A 332 -11.20 -2.97 14.94
N GLU A 333 -10.57 -2.02 14.25
CA GLU A 333 -10.27 -0.70 14.81
C GLU A 333 -11.53 0.06 15.22
N ILE A 334 -12.53 0.11 14.33
CA ILE A 334 -13.83 0.76 14.59
C ILE A 334 -14.50 0.14 15.82
N LYS A 335 -14.53 -1.20 15.90
CA LYS A 335 -15.09 -1.92 17.04
C LYS A 335 -14.41 -1.52 18.35
N ARG A 336 -13.07 -1.45 18.37
CA ARG A 336 -12.30 -1.03 19.55
C ARG A 336 -12.60 0.41 19.95
N ASP A 337 -12.64 1.32 18.99
CA ASP A 337 -12.92 2.74 19.24
C ASP A 337 -14.33 2.96 19.80
N LEU A 338 -15.33 2.23 19.29
CA LEU A 338 -16.70 2.21 19.81
C LEU A 338 -16.72 1.67 21.24
N GLN A 339 -16.04 0.54 21.51
CA GLN A 339 -15.95 -0.06 22.84
C GLN A 339 -15.32 0.88 23.86
N GLU A 340 -14.20 1.52 23.53
CA GLU A 340 -13.50 2.45 24.40
C GLU A 340 -14.38 3.68 24.70
N THR A 341 -15.07 4.20 23.68
CA THR A 341 -15.97 5.35 23.81
C THR A 341 -17.16 5.02 24.73
N LEU A 342 -17.78 3.86 24.56
CA LEU A 342 -18.89 3.41 25.40
C LEU A 342 -18.47 3.17 26.86
N ARG A 343 -17.28 2.59 27.08
CA ARG A 343 -16.69 2.41 28.41
C ARG A 343 -16.48 3.74 29.15
N LYS A 344 -16.13 4.81 28.43
CA LYS A 344 -16.02 6.18 28.98
C LYS A 344 -17.38 6.81 29.30
N LEU A 345 -18.39 6.60 28.44
CA LEU A 345 -19.73 7.18 28.60
C LEU A 345 -20.55 6.56 29.74
N LYS A 346 -20.32 5.28 30.09
CA LYS A 346 -21.00 4.56 31.17
C LYS A 346 -22.53 4.75 31.13
N PRO A 347 -23.21 4.32 30.05
CA PRO A 347 -24.67 4.49 29.91
C PRO A 347 -25.42 3.69 30.99
N ARG A 348 -26.46 4.29 31.57
CA ARG A 348 -27.34 3.70 32.59
C ARG A 348 -28.79 3.99 32.26
N LEU A 349 -29.68 3.09 32.65
CA LEU A 349 -31.13 3.31 32.55
C LEU A 349 -31.61 4.01 33.82
N GLN A 350 -32.23 5.18 33.69
CA GLN A 350 -32.85 5.91 34.78
C GLN A 350 -34.24 6.38 34.35
N ASN A 351 -35.28 5.92 35.08
CA ASN A 351 -36.69 6.23 34.81
C ASN A 351 -37.13 5.94 33.36
N GLY A 352 -36.65 4.84 32.77
CA GLY A 352 -36.97 4.47 31.37
C GLY A 352 -36.22 5.29 30.30
N SER A 353 -35.35 6.22 30.72
CA SER A 353 -34.50 7.01 29.82
C SER A 353 -33.02 6.67 30.01
N ILE A 354 -32.23 6.80 28.95
CA ILE A 354 -30.79 6.52 29.00
C ILE A 354 -30.07 7.77 29.48
N VAL A 355 -29.30 7.62 30.54
CA VAL A 355 -28.46 8.67 31.13
C VAL A 355 -27.00 8.21 31.06
N PHE A 356 -26.13 9.07 30.53
CA PHE A 356 -24.70 8.81 30.45
C PHE A 356 -24.02 9.30 31.72
N GLY A 357 -23.41 8.37 32.48
CA GLY A 357 -22.74 8.68 33.73
C GLY A 357 -21.33 9.25 33.58
N GLY A 358 -20.77 9.21 32.35
CA GLY A 358 -19.48 9.77 31.99
C GLY A 358 -19.53 10.52 30.66
N ASN A 359 -18.44 11.20 30.31
CA ASN A 359 -18.33 12.01 29.11
C ASN A 359 -17.24 11.47 28.17
N SER A 360 -17.44 11.60 26.87
CA SER A 360 -16.42 11.33 25.85
C SER A 360 -16.38 12.47 24.84
N LYS A 361 -15.18 12.93 24.47
CA LYS A 361 -15.01 13.95 23.41
C LYS A 361 -15.45 13.45 22.02
N MET A 362 -15.48 12.13 21.83
CA MET A 362 -15.78 11.47 20.56
C MET A 362 -17.27 11.18 20.37
N ALA A 363 -18.13 11.41 21.37
CA ALA A 363 -19.53 11.05 21.30
C ALA A 363 -20.46 12.18 21.74
N MET A 364 -21.64 12.26 21.12
CA MET A 364 -22.71 13.17 21.51
C MET A 364 -24.06 12.46 21.47
N ARG A 365 -25.01 12.93 22.29
CA ARG A 365 -26.39 12.44 22.28
C ARG A 365 -27.11 13.01 21.05
N ILE A 366 -27.89 12.16 20.39
CA ILE A 366 -28.80 12.58 19.32
C ILE A 366 -30.10 13.06 19.96
N ASN A 367 -30.54 14.30 19.68
CA ASN A 367 -31.85 14.77 20.12
C ASN A 367 -32.95 14.29 19.17
N ARG A 368 -32.68 14.40 17.86
CA ARG A 368 -33.60 14.00 16.80
C ARG A 368 -32.84 13.74 15.50
N ILE A 369 -33.28 12.73 14.75
CA ILE A 369 -32.92 12.51 13.35
C ILE A 369 -34.15 12.74 12.47
N SER A 370 -33.97 13.45 11.36
CA SER A 370 -35.05 13.66 10.37
C SER A 370 -34.53 13.36 8.97
N ILE A 371 -35.17 12.43 8.27
CA ILE A 371 -34.86 12.13 6.87
C ILE A 371 -35.41 13.27 6.01
N LEU A 372 -34.53 13.92 5.24
CA LEU A 372 -34.88 15.08 4.42
C LEU A 372 -35.26 14.66 2.99
N GLU A 373 -34.45 13.81 2.37
CA GLU A 373 -34.57 13.48 0.95
C GLU A 373 -34.10 12.04 0.70
N VAL A 374 -34.86 11.31 -0.12
CA VAL A 374 -34.49 9.99 -0.64
C VAL A 374 -34.53 10.05 -2.15
N ALA A 375 -33.37 9.94 -2.79
CA ALA A 375 -33.28 9.98 -4.24
C ALA A 375 -33.76 8.66 -4.87
N PRO A 376 -34.32 8.70 -6.09
CA PRO A 376 -34.62 7.48 -6.83
C PRO A 376 -33.33 6.69 -7.13
N PRO A 377 -33.40 5.34 -7.24
CA PRO A 377 -32.28 4.51 -7.67
C PRO A 377 -31.73 4.90 -9.04
N LEU A 378 -30.43 4.74 -9.24
CA LEU A 378 -29.82 4.86 -10.56
C LEU A 378 -30.23 3.68 -11.46
N VAL A 379 -30.12 3.86 -12.78
CA VAL A 379 -30.48 2.81 -13.75
C VAL A 379 -29.64 1.56 -13.52
N GLY A 380 -30.29 0.43 -13.25
CA GLY A 380 -29.63 -0.85 -12.96
C GLY A 380 -29.33 -1.10 -11.48
N GLU A 381 -29.56 -0.11 -10.62
CA GLU A 381 -29.41 -0.24 -9.17
C GLU A 381 -30.75 -0.48 -8.48
N THR A 382 -30.72 -1.23 -7.37
CA THR A 382 -31.90 -1.49 -6.54
C THR A 382 -31.95 -0.63 -5.28
N VAL A 383 -30.93 0.20 -5.08
CA VAL A 383 -30.72 1.07 -3.92
C VAL A 383 -30.83 2.54 -4.32
N PRO A 384 -31.27 3.44 -3.42
CA PRO A 384 -31.42 4.85 -3.74
C PRO A 384 -30.06 5.48 -3.99
N ALA A 385 -30.00 6.48 -4.88
CA ALA A 385 -28.74 7.15 -5.21
C ALA A 385 -28.11 7.86 -4.00
N PHE A 386 -28.93 8.45 -3.12
CA PHE A 386 -28.51 9.01 -1.84
C PHE A 386 -29.70 9.10 -0.89
N VAL A 387 -29.41 9.13 0.43
CA VAL A 387 -30.38 9.34 1.50
C VAL A 387 -29.85 10.42 2.43
N ARG A 388 -30.50 11.60 2.45
CA ARG A 388 -30.08 12.74 3.27
C ARG A 388 -30.86 12.79 4.57
N ALA A 389 -30.17 13.05 5.67
CA ALA A 389 -30.77 13.26 6.98
C ALA A 389 -30.15 14.45 7.70
N GLU A 390 -30.91 15.02 8.64
CA GLU A 390 -30.51 16.07 9.56
C GLU A 390 -30.49 15.52 10.99
N LEU A 391 -29.41 15.79 11.71
CA LEU A 391 -29.25 15.48 13.13
C LEU A 391 -29.27 16.77 13.95
N ASP A 392 -30.14 16.82 14.95
CA ASP A 392 -30.12 17.87 15.98
C ASP A 392 -29.26 17.42 17.17
N LEU A 393 -28.19 18.17 17.46
CA LEU A 393 -27.18 17.85 18.46
C LEU A 393 -27.04 19.00 19.49
N PRO A 394 -26.82 18.69 20.78
CA PRO A 394 -26.78 19.68 21.85
C PRO A 394 -25.41 20.38 21.97
N PHE A 395 -24.97 21.13 20.96
CA PHE A 395 -23.67 21.81 20.97
C PHE A 395 -23.49 22.84 22.09
N ASP A 396 -24.58 23.41 22.61
CA ASP A 396 -24.52 24.46 23.64
C ASP A 396 -24.19 23.92 25.05
N THR A 397 -24.32 22.61 25.27
CA THR A 397 -24.03 21.98 26.57
C THR A 397 -22.61 21.43 26.66
N VAL A 398 -21.82 21.57 25.59
CA VAL A 398 -20.51 20.95 25.44
C VAL A 398 -19.41 22.01 25.60
N SER A 399 -18.27 21.64 26.20
CA SER A 399 -17.12 22.54 26.38
C SER A 399 -16.61 23.09 25.04
N GLY A 400 -16.09 24.32 25.04
CA GLY A 400 -15.63 25.00 23.82
C GLY A 400 -14.59 24.22 23.01
N ASP A 401 -13.67 23.49 23.65
CA ASP A 401 -12.66 22.69 22.92
C ASP A 401 -13.29 21.50 22.18
N VAL A 402 -14.21 20.79 22.84
CA VAL A 402 -14.95 19.68 22.20
C VAL A 402 -15.83 20.21 21.08
N LYS A 403 -16.47 21.37 21.27
CA LYS A 403 -17.23 22.03 20.20
C LYS A 403 -16.35 22.29 18.96
N LYS A 404 -15.16 22.88 19.14
CA LYS A 404 -14.20 23.09 18.04
C LYS A 404 -13.79 21.77 17.36
N GLU A 405 -13.57 20.70 18.12
CA GLU A 405 -13.24 19.39 17.55
C GLU A 405 -14.40 18.82 16.69
N TRP A 406 -15.65 19.01 17.08
CA TRP A 406 -16.80 18.57 16.27
C TRP A 406 -17.11 19.50 15.09
N GLU A 407 -16.82 20.79 15.22
CA GLU A 407 -16.84 21.75 14.10
C GLU A 407 -15.72 21.47 13.07
N SER A 408 -14.66 20.74 13.47
CA SER A 408 -13.56 20.35 12.57
C SER A 408 -13.84 19.15 11.66
N LEU A 409 -15.02 18.52 11.78
CA LEU A 409 -15.44 17.45 10.89
C LEU A 409 -15.46 17.94 9.45
N ARG A 410 -14.88 17.14 8.54
CA ARG A 410 -14.79 17.46 7.12
C ARG A 410 -15.94 16.80 6.35
N PRO A 411 -16.31 17.32 5.16
CA PRO A 411 -17.17 16.59 4.23
C PRO A 411 -16.58 15.20 3.96
N ASP A 412 -17.45 14.20 3.83
CA ASP A 412 -17.15 12.77 3.65
C ASP A 412 -16.59 12.05 4.88
N ASP A 413 -16.41 12.72 6.03
CA ASP A 413 -16.07 12.03 7.28
C ASP A 413 -17.18 11.04 7.69
N VAL A 414 -16.80 9.81 8.02
CA VAL A 414 -17.75 8.78 8.46
C VAL A 414 -18.06 8.93 9.95
N VAL A 415 -19.34 8.98 10.29
CA VAL A 415 -19.86 9.00 11.67
C VAL A 415 -20.74 7.76 11.93
N PHE A 416 -20.80 7.36 13.19
CA PHE A 416 -21.48 6.15 13.65
C PHE A 416 -22.68 6.52 14.51
N LEU A 417 -23.87 6.12 14.08
CA LEU A 417 -25.14 6.33 14.75
C LEU A 417 -25.54 5.04 15.46
N LEU A 418 -25.72 5.10 16.78
CA LEU A 418 -26.02 3.94 17.60
C LEU A 418 -27.37 4.09 18.30
N SER A 419 -28.05 2.95 18.44
CA SER A 419 -29.07 2.75 19.46
C SER A 419 -28.49 1.86 20.56
N ILE A 420 -28.34 2.43 21.75
CA ILE A 420 -27.78 1.74 22.91
C ILE A 420 -28.90 1.44 23.90
N CYS A 421 -28.86 0.26 24.53
CA CYS A 421 -29.72 -0.08 25.66
C CYS A 421 -28.88 -0.62 26.84
N PRO A 422 -28.94 -0.02 28.03
CA PRO A 422 -28.34 -0.57 29.25
C PRO A 422 -29.11 -1.84 29.69
N ARG A 423 -28.42 -2.91 30.09
CA ARG A 423 -29.08 -4.16 30.51
C ARG A 423 -29.94 -3.94 31.76
N ASP A 424 -31.23 -4.30 31.67
CA ASP A 424 -32.11 -4.43 32.83
C ASP A 424 -31.88 -5.79 33.51
N ARG A 425 -31.89 -5.84 34.85
CA ARG A 425 -31.55 -7.05 35.63
C ARG A 425 -32.60 -8.19 35.52
N GLN A 426 -33.69 -8.04 34.75
CA GLN A 426 -34.86 -8.93 34.84
C GLN A 426 -35.16 -9.82 33.62
N GLU A 427 -34.50 -9.68 32.47
CA GLU A 427 -34.74 -10.56 31.31
C GLU A 427 -33.48 -11.34 30.91
N ALA A 428 -33.33 -12.54 31.46
CA ALA A 428 -32.22 -13.45 31.22
C ALA A 428 -32.57 -14.62 30.29
N SER A 429 -33.51 -14.45 29.34
CA SER A 429 -34.02 -15.60 28.55
C SER A 429 -34.24 -15.37 27.05
N ILE A 430 -33.58 -14.41 26.40
CA ILE A 430 -33.64 -14.28 24.94
C ILE A 430 -32.21 -14.21 24.36
N SER A 431 -31.92 -15.19 23.50
CA SER A 431 -30.67 -15.51 22.77
C SER A 431 -29.47 -14.56 22.92
N ASP A 432 -28.32 -15.15 23.29
CA ASP A 432 -26.97 -14.57 23.40
C ASP A 432 -26.36 -14.04 22.07
N THR A 433 -27.17 -13.46 21.18
CA THR A 433 -26.75 -13.04 19.83
C THR A 433 -26.44 -11.54 19.71
N THR A 434 -26.24 -10.84 20.82
CA THR A 434 -25.89 -9.40 20.78
C THR A 434 -24.74 -9.10 21.72
N ALA A 435 -23.77 -8.31 21.23
CA ALA A 435 -22.58 -7.95 21.99
C ALA A 435 -22.98 -7.23 23.29
N THR A 436 -22.93 -8.00 24.38
CA THR A 436 -23.04 -7.49 25.73
C THR A 436 -21.63 -7.15 26.16
N PHE A 437 -21.34 -5.87 26.36
CA PHE A 437 -20.04 -5.46 26.89
C PHE A 437 -19.89 -5.91 28.36
N PRO A 438 -18.66 -6.04 28.88
CA PRO A 438 -18.41 -6.41 30.28
C PRO A 438 -19.18 -5.53 31.29
N ASP A 439 -19.43 -4.27 30.91
CA ASP A 439 -20.15 -3.28 31.71
C ASP A 439 -21.69 -3.43 31.61
N GLY A 440 -22.21 -4.43 30.89
CA GLY A 440 -23.65 -4.69 30.69
C GLY A 440 -24.34 -3.77 29.67
N THR A 441 -23.57 -3.03 28.87
CA THR A 441 -24.11 -2.19 27.77
C THR A 441 -24.31 -3.04 26.52
N ARG A 442 -25.43 -2.87 25.79
CA ARG A 442 -25.72 -3.55 24.52
C ARG A 442 -25.92 -2.54 23.40
N ILE A 443 -25.21 -2.71 22.29
CA ILE A 443 -25.55 -2.03 21.03
C ILE A 443 -26.69 -2.82 20.40
N GLN A 444 -27.84 -2.17 20.20
CA GLN A 444 -28.97 -2.77 19.50
C GLN A 444 -28.86 -2.57 18.00
N ILE A 445 -28.47 -1.36 17.58
CA ILE A 445 -28.42 -0.96 16.17
C ILE A 445 -27.19 -0.08 15.95
N LEU A 446 -26.46 -0.31 14.86
CA LEU A 446 -25.37 0.53 14.39
C LEU A 446 -25.59 0.91 12.92
N ARG A 447 -25.69 2.21 12.63
CA ARG A 447 -25.71 2.74 11.27
C ARG A 447 -24.55 3.69 11.06
N CYS A 448 -24.08 3.76 9.83
CA CYS A 448 -23.03 4.69 9.44
C CYS A 448 -23.62 5.79 8.55
N ALA A 449 -23.03 6.97 8.65
CA ALA A 449 -23.37 8.10 7.80
C ALA A 449 -22.12 8.90 7.42
N GLU A 450 -22.19 9.65 6.34
CA GLU A 450 -21.14 10.59 5.92
C GLU A 450 -21.56 12.03 6.17
N VAL A 451 -20.65 12.84 6.68
CA VAL A 451 -20.88 14.27 6.88
C VAL A 451 -20.96 14.97 5.53
N LEU A 452 -22.04 15.71 5.29
CA LEU A 452 -22.18 16.58 4.11
C LEU A 452 -21.66 17.99 4.39
N GLN A 453 -22.04 18.52 5.55
CA GLN A 453 -21.74 19.88 5.96
C GLN A 453 -21.44 19.87 7.45
N ALA A 454 -20.31 20.47 7.83
CA ALA A 454 -19.93 20.61 9.22
C ALA A 454 -20.91 21.52 9.99
N PRO A 455 -21.06 21.34 11.31
CA PRO A 455 -21.86 22.26 12.12
C PRO A 455 -21.33 23.69 11.99
N GLY A 456 -22.15 24.64 11.52
CA GLY A 456 -21.82 26.07 11.46
C GLY A 456 -21.23 26.61 10.14
N ASP A 457 -21.04 25.79 9.09
CA ASP A 457 -20.47 26.24 7.81
C ASP A 457 -21.50 26.97 6.92
N HIS A 458 -21.87 28.22 7.23
CA HIS A 458 -22.83 28.99 6.43
C HIS A 458 -22.16 29.76 5.28
N ARG A 459 -21.65 29.06 4.26
CA ARG A 459 -21.24 29.68 2.99
C ARG A 459 -22.19 29.29 1.84
N GLN A 460 -23.28 30.09 1.75
CA GLN A 460 -24.22 30.31 0.63
C GLN A 460 -25.50 29.46 0.53
N ARG A 461 -26.63 30.08 0.92
CA ARG A 461 -27.66 30.56 -0.02
C ARG A 461 -28.24 31.86 0.52
N GLY A 462 -28.32 32.89 -0.32
CA GLY A 462 -28.85 34.19 0.06
C GLY A 462 -30.31 34.11 0.49
N ALA A 463 -30.54 34.26 1.79
CA ALA A 463 -31.74 34.84 2.39
C ALA A 463 -31.44 35.04 3.88
N SER A 464 -31.52 36.29 4.33
CA SER A 464 -31.41 36.68 5.72
C SER A 464 -32.45 35.97 6.59
N THR A 465 -32.02 35.07 7.45
CA THR A 465 -32.69 34.77 8.73
C THR A 465 -31.63 34.32 9.73
N GLN A 466 -31.28 35.21 10.65
CA GLN A 466 -30.59 34.86 11.89
C GLN A 466 -31.51 33.94 12.68
N THR A 467 -31.28 32.63 12.62
CA THR A 467 -31.84 31.67 13.58
C THR A 467 -30.70 30.76 14.06
N ASN A 468 -30.81 30.28 15.30
CA ASN A 468 -29.84 29.43 16.00
C ASN A 468 -29.62 28.06 15.31
N ASP A 469 -29.06 28.05 14.11
CA ASP A 469 -28.89 26.86 13.26
C ASP A 469 -27.56 26.12 13.52
N GLY A 470 -26.71 26.64 14.42
CA GLY A 470 -25.44 26.02 14.84
C GLY A 470 -25.57 24.72 15.63
N ARG A 471 -26.75 24.09 15.65
CA ARG A 471 -27.03 22.82 16.33
C ARG A 471 -27.21 21.62 15.40
N LYS A 472 -27.25 21.85 14.08
CA LYS A 472 -27.60 20.81 13.11
C LYS A 472 -26.39 20.27 12.36
N LEU A 473 -26.40 18.97 12.12
CA LEU A 473 -25.43 18.26 11.30
C LEU A 473 -26.16 17.57 10.14
N HIS A 474 -25.78 17.88 8.90
CA HIS A 474 -26.32 17.25 7.71
C HIS A 474 -25.47 16.05 7.30
N ILE A 475 -26.12 14.91 7.09
CA ILE A 475 -25.46 13.65 6.80
C ILE A 475 -26.11 12.89 5.64
N ASN A 476 -25.32 12.06 4.97
CA ASN A 476 -25.78 11.02 4.05
C ASN A 476 -25.78 9.66 4.75
N LEU A 477 -26.93 9.00 4.84
CA LEU A 477 -27.06 7.65 5.38
C LEU A 477 -26.63 6.60 4.35
N ASP A 478 -26.18 5.43 4.81
CA ASP A 478 -25.92 4.28 3.94
C ASP A 478 -27.21 3.81 3.23
N CYS A 479 -27.25 4.00 1.91
CA CYS A 479 -28.37 3.62 1.05
C CYS A 479 -28.72 2.13 1.12
N LYS A 480 -27.70 1.25 1.20
CA LYS A 480 -27.91 -0.20 1.26
C LYS A 480 -28.60 -0.58 2.57
N MET A 481 -28.14 -0.02 3.68
CA MET A 481 -28.74 -0.27 5.00
C MET A 481 -30.12 0.38 5.12
N TYR A 482 -30.32 1.60 4.61
CA TYR A 482 -31.63 2.24 4.60
C TYR A 482 -32.70 1.41 3.89
N MET A 483 -32.37 0.83 2.73
CA MET A 483 -33.30 -0.07 2.03
C MET A 483 -33.56 -1.38 2.79
N ALA A 484 -32.54 -1.95 3.45
CA ALA A 484 -32.72 -3.13 4.28
C ALA A 484 -33.59 -2.85 5.52
N ASP A 485 -33.40 -1.69 6.14
CA ASP A 485 -34.15 -1.21 7.29
C ASP A 485 -35.60 -0.94 6.94
N LYS A 486 -35.86 -0.29 5.79
CA LYS A 486 -37.23 -0.05 5.32
C LYS A 486 -38.00 -1.36 5.10
N LYS A 487 -37.33 -2.39 4.56
CA LYS A 487 -37.92 -3.73 4.42
C LYS A 487 -38.17 -4.42 5.76
N ARG A 488 -37.31 -4.19 6.77
CA ARG A 488 -37.53 -4.68 8.16
C ARG A 488 -38.64 -3.90 8.89
N ALA A 489 -38.77 -2.59 8.63
CA ALA A 489 -39.74 -1.70 9.26
C ALA A 489 -41.19 -1.99 8.83
N GLU A 490 -41.42 -2.71 7.73
CA GLU A 490 -42.76 -3.26 7.41
C GLU A 490 -43.29 -4.19 8.53
N PHE A 491 -42.40 -4.71 9.38
CA PHE A 491 -42.71 -5.67 10.45
C PHE A 491 -42.28 -5.21 11.86
N SER A 492 -41.69 -4.01 12.03
CA SER A 492 -41.17 -3.50 13.31
C SER A 492 -41.18 -1.96 13.40
N SER A 493 -40.92 -1.38 14.58
CA SER A 493 -40.86 0.08 14.79
C SER A 493 -39.75 0.76 13.98
N ASP A 494 -39.89 2.06 13.69
CA ASP A 494 -38.90 2.83 12.91
C ASP A 494 -37.52 2.84 13.59
N ILE A 495 -36.54 2.22 12.93
CA ILE A 495 -35.17 2.06 13.39
C ILE A 495 -34.51 3.43 13.64
N TYR A 496 -34.80 4.42 12.81
CA TYR A 496 -34.12 5.72 12.89
C TYR A 496 -34.55 6.51 14.12
N GLU A 497 -35.80 6.37 14.57
CA GLU A 497 -36.28 7.01 15.80
C GLU A 497 -35.62 6.45 17.07
N SER A 498 -35.08 5.22 17.00
CA SER A 498 -34.41 4.57 18.14
C SER A 498 -32.95 5.00 18.33
N LEU A 499 -32.36 5.71 17.37
CA LEU A 499 -30.95 6.14 17.41
C LEU A 499 -30.78 7.26 18.45
N ASN A 500 -29.88 7.06 19.40
CA ASN A 500 -29.73 7.94 20.57
C ASN A 500 -28.31 8.45 20.80
N LEU A 501 -27.30 7.93 20.08
CA LEU A 501 -25.91 8.35 20.20
C LEU A 501 -25.24 8.49 18.83
N ILE A 502 -24.45 9.54 18.63
CA ILE A 502 -23.51 9.69 17.52
C ILE A 502 -22.08 9.59 18.06
N ILE A 503 -21.22 8.84 17.37
CA ILE A 503 -19.79 8.73 17.63
C ILE A 503 -19.03 9.14 16.38
N ARG A 504 -18.02 10.00 16.54
CA ARG A 504 -17.02 10.31 15.51
C ARG A 504 -15.70 9.58 15.81
N ARG A 505 -14.86 9.45 14.80
CA ARG A 505 -13.47 8.97 14.93
C ARG A 505 -12.49 10.12 14.64
N LYS A 506 -11.20 9.93 14.93
CA LYS A 506 -10.17 10.89 14.54
C LYS A 506 -10.01 10.88 13.02
N GLY A 507 -9.93 12.04 12.38
CA GLY A 507 -9.86 12.12 10.91
C GLY A 507 -8.72 11.32 10.27
N VAL A 508 -7.55 11.25 10.90
CA VAL A 508 -6.40 10.47 10.40
C VAL A 508 -6.68 8.96 10.38
N GLU A 509 -7.44 8.47 11.37
CA GLU A 509 -7.78 7.05 11.55
C GLU A 509 -9.09 6.67 10.82
N ASN A 510 -9.82 7.64 10.26
CA ASN A 510 -11.16 7.46 9.70
C ASN A 510 -11.20 7.38 8.16
N ASN A 511 -10.09 6.98 7.53
CA ASN A 511 -9.94 6.96 6.07
C ASN A 511 -10.28 5.60 5.42
N PHE A 512 -10.85 4.66 6.17
CA PHE A 512 -11.06 3.28 5.69
C PHE A 512 -12.02 3.20 4.49
N LYS A 513 -13.12 3.97 4.49
CA LYS A 513 -14.14 3.92 3.45
C LYS A 513 -13.60 4.34 2.07
N PRO A 514 -12.95 5.51 1.88
CA PRO A 514 -12.44 5.91 0.57
C PRO A 514 -11.34 4.96 0.05
N VAL A 515 -10.54 4.36 0.93
CA VAL A 515 -9.56 3.33 0.54
C VAL A 515 -10.27 2.07 0.06
N LEU A 516 -11.26 1.55 0.81
CA LEU A 516 -12.06 0.40 0.40
C LEU A 516 -12.84 0.66 -0.90
N ALA A 517 -13.35 1.88 -1.11
CA ALA A 517 -14.01 2.30 -2.34
C ALA A 517 -13.02 2.29 -3.53
N SER A 518 -11.79 2.75 -3.33
CA SER A 518 -10.74 2.72 -4.35
C SER A 518 -10.35 1.29 -4.73
N ILE A 519 -10.21 0.39 -3.75
CA ILE A 519 -9.96 -1.05 -4.01
C ILE A 519 -11.16 -1.68 -4.73
N GLN A 520 -12.38 -1.35 -4.32
CA GLN A 520 -13.60 -1.82 -4.99
C GLN A 520 -13.68 -1.33 -6.45
N SER A 521 -13.35 -0.06 -6.72
CA SER A 521 -13.28 0.47 -8.09
C SER A 521 -12.25 -0.30 -8.92
N LEU A 522 -11.07 -0.56 -8.37
CA LEU A 522 -10.01 -1.34 -9.04
C LEU A 522 -10.46 -2.75 -9.44
N ILE A 523 -11.23 -3.43 -8.59
CA ILE A 523 -11.76 -4.77 -8.89
C ILE A 523 -12.86 -4.73 -9.97
N GLN A 524 -13.53 -3.59 -10.12
CA GLN A 524 -14.61 -3.40 -11.10
C GLN A 524 -14.11 -2.88 -12.46
N GLU A 525 -12.93 -2.27 -12.49
CA GLU A 525 -12.27 -1.83 -13.72
C GLU A 525 -11.87 -3.03 -14.59
N SER A 526 -12.12 -2.92 -15.90
CA SER A 526 -11.78 -3.97 -16.86
C SER A 526 -10.32 -3.87 -17.29
N GLY A 527 -9.62 -5.01 -17.28
CA GLY A 527 -8.24 -5.13 -17.76
C GLY A 527 -7.20 -5.12 -16.63
N ASN A 528 -5.95 -5.48 -16.97
CA ASN A 528 -4.88 -5.51 -15.98
C ASN A 528 -4.29 -4.10 -15.78
N PRO A 529 -4.31 -3.53 -14.56
CA PRO A 529 -3.77 -2.20 -14.32
C PRO A 529 -2.24 -2.14 -14.30
N LEU A 530 -1.56 -3.28 -14.19
CA LEU A 530 -0.10 -3.35 -14.08
C LEU A 530 0.61 -3.26 -15.44
N PRO A 531 1.84 -2.71 -15.48
CA PRO A 531 2.70 -2.81 -16.65
C PRO A 531 3.00 -4.26 -17.01
N ARG A 532 3.00 -4.59 -18.32
CA ARG A 532 3.24 -5.96 -18.81
C ARG A 532 4.55 -6.54 -18.28
N TRP A 533 5.62 -5.76 -18.28
CA TRP A 533 6.95 -6.15 -17.81
C TRP A 533 7.05 -6.36 -16.29
N PHE A 534 6.07 -5.90 -15.51
CA PHE A 534 6.08 -6.02 -14.05
C PHE A 534 5.06 -7.04 -13.53
N LYS A 535 4.10 -7.45 -14.36
CA LYS A 535 2.98 -8.31 -13.96
C LYS A 535 3.44 -9.60 -13.28
N ASP A 536 4.33 -10.35 -13.91
CA ASP A 536 4.70 -11.69 -13.44
C ASP A 536 5.57 -11.59 -12.18
N THR A 537 6.54 -10.67 -12.16
CA THR A 537 7.32 -10.33 -10.96
C THR A 537 6.41 -9.90 -9.80
N PHE A 538 5.36 -9.10 -10.06
CA PHE A 538 4.39 -8.71 -9.04
C PHE A 538 3.60 -9.90 -8.51
N LEU A 539 3.10 -10.79 -9.38
CA LEU A 539 2.37 -12.00 -8.99
C LEU A 539 3.26 -13.05 -8.31
N GLY A 540 4.58 -12.87 -8.35
CA GLY A 540 5.56 -13.81 -7.78
C GLY A 540 5.80 -15.03 -8.66
N CYS A 541 5.50 -14.93 -9.94
CA CYS A 541 5.68 -15.97 -10.94
C CYS A 541 6.85 -15.62 -11.87
N GLY A 542 7.44 -16.62 -12.53
CA GLY A 542 8.52 -16.39 -13.50
C GLY A 542 9.89 -16.11 -12.87
N ASP A 543 10.76 -15.46 -13.64
CA ASP A 543 12.11 -15.08 -13.21
C ASP A 543 12.06 -13.77 -12.38
N PRO A 544 12.49 -13.77 -11.10
CA PRO A 544 12.54 -12.57 -10.28
C PRO A 544 13.39 -11.43 -10.87
N ALA A 545 14.34 -11.74 -11.77
CA ALA A 545 15.20 -10.76 -12.43
C ALA A 545 14.62 -10.21 -13.74
N GLU A 546 13.45 -10.65 -14.19
CA GLU A 546 12.85 -10.24 -15.47
C GLU A 546 12.67 -8.72 -15.58
N ALA A 547 12.16 -8.10 -14.50
CA ALA A 547 11.94 -6.66 -14.42
C ALA A 547 13.22 -5.85 -14.13
N TYR A 548 14.38 -6.49 -13.97
CA TYR A 548 15.64 -5.80 -13.69
C TYR A 548 16.18 -5.12 -14.94
N TYR A 549 16.81 -3.95 -14.78
CA TYR A 549 17.16 -3.08 -15.91
C TYR A 549 18.06 -3.74 -16.98
N THR A 550 18.84 -4.76 -16.63
CA THR A 550 19.70 -5.49 -17.58
C THR A 550 18.90 -6.32 -18.59
N ASN A 551 17.69 -6.74 -18.20
CA ASN A 551 16.80 -7.60 -18.97
C ASN A 551 15.71 -6.79 -19.71
N MET A 552 15.50 -5.53 -19.30
CA MET A 552 14.53 -4.61 -19.90
C MET A 552 14.95 -4.16 -21.31
N LYS A 553 13.97 -4.04 -22.22
CA LYS A 553 14.16 -3.47 -23.56
C LYS A 553 13.05 -2.44 -23.85
N PRO A 554 13.35 -1.29 -24.46
CA PRO A 554 14.69 -0.77 -24.80
C PRO A 554 15.43 -0.18 -23.58
N ILE A 555 16.74 -0.37 -23.53
CA ILE A 555 17.64 0.33 -22.60
C ILE A 555 17.96 1.70 -23.20
N ALA A 556 18.07 2.74 -22.38
CA ALA A 556 18.45 4.07 -22.85
C ALA A 556 19.84 4.04 -23.54
N GLU A 557 19.94 4.63 -24.72
CA GLU A 557 21.19 4.65 -25.51
C GLU A 557 22.26 5.53 -24.87
N SER A 558 21.85 6.64 -24.24
CA SER A 558 22.72 7.58 -23.56
C SER A 558 22.04 8.11 -22.31
N ILE A 559 22.76 8.16 -21.19
CA ILE A 559 22.28 8.73 -19.92
C ILE A 559 23.35 9.69 -19.40
N ASN A 560 22.95 10.93 -19.16
CA ASN A 560 23.73 11.95 -18.48
C ASN A 560 23.57 11.80 -16.96
N PHE A 561 24.65 11.48 -16.25
CA PHE A 561 24.63 11.35 -14.79
C PHE A 561 24.85 12.68 -14.07
N GLY A 562 24.94 13.79 -14.80
CA GLY A 562 24.99 15.13 -14.22
C GLY A 562 26.09 15.27 -13.17
N HIS A 563 25.71 15.80 -12.00
CA HIS A 563 26.58 15.94 -10.83
C HIS A 563 26.57 14.72 -9.89
N THR A 564 26.24 13.52 -10.39
CA THR A 564 26.33 12.29 -9.58
C THR A 564 27.78 12.05 -9.14
N PHE A 565 28.75 12.36 -10.00
CA PHE A 565 30.17 12.21 -9.69
C PHE A 565 30.85 13.57 -9.51
N LEU A 566 31.67 13.69 -8.46
CA LEU A 566 32.41 14.93 -8.17
C LEU A 566 33.59 15.18 -9.11
N ASN A 567 34.26 14.12 -9.58
CA ASN A 567 35.42 14.19 -10.47
C ASN A 567 35.71 12.82 -11.10
N MET A 568 36.66 12.78 -12.05
CA MET A 568 37.08 11.55 -12.72
C MET A 568 37.59 10.47 -11.74
N ARG A 569 38.33 10.86 -10.69
CA ARG A 569 38.81 9.91 -9.68
C ARG A 569 37.66 9.22 -8.95
N HIS A 570 36.64 9.98 -8.55
CA HIS A 570 35.43 9.44 -7.92
C HIS A 570 34.69 8.45 -8.84
N LEU A 571 34.59 8.77 -10.12
CA LEU A 571 34.02 7.88 -11.14
C LEU A 571 34.82 6.58 -11.26
N GLN A 572 36.15 6.66 -11.35
CA GLN A 572 37.02 5.49 -11.46
C GLN A 572 36.95 4.58 -10.22
N GLU A 573 36.99 5.16 -9.02
CA GLU A 573 36.90 4.42 -7.75
C GLU A 573 35.55 3.70 -7.59
N THR A 574 34.45 4.35 -7.98
CA THR A 574 33.10 3.78 -7.78
C THR A 574 32.80 2.66 -8.76
N LEU A 575 33.27 2.76 -10.01
CA LEU A 575 32.95 1.82 -11.09
C LEU A 575 33.91 0.65 -11.22
N SER A 576 35.14 0.75 -10.68
CA SER A 576 36.10 -0.37 -10.69
C SER A 576 35.66 -1.56 -9.83
N GLY A 577 34.67 -1.37 -8.95
CA GLY A 577 34.05 -2.42 -8.13
C GLY A 577 32.77 -3.05 -8.70
N SER A 578 32.23 -2.57 -9.83
CA SER A 578 30.94 -3.05 -10.37
C SER A 578 31.10 -4.32 -11.23
N SER A 579 30.47 -5.43 -10.81
CA SER A 579 30.52 -6.73 -11.51
C SER A 579 29.80 -6.74 -12.87
N HIS A 580 28.77 -5.89 -13.03
CA HIS A 580 27.80 -5.95 -14.14
C HIS A 580 28.03 -4.95 -15.28
N LEU A 581 28.95 -4.00 -15.12
CA LEU A 581 29.20 -2.93 -16.11
C LEU A 581 30.64 -3.01 -16.62
N HIS A 582 30.83 -3.05 -17.94
CA HIS A 582 32.14 -2.81 -18.56
C HIS A 582 32.18 -1.41 -19.14
N MET A 583 33.17 -0.62 -18.75
CA MET A 583 33.29 0.77 -19.23
C MET A 583 34.64 1.04 -19.87
N ASN A 584 34.61 1.72 -21.01
CA ASN A 584 35.80 2.30 -21.62
C ASN A 584 35.99 3.71 -21.05
N ILE A 585 36.85 3.84 -20.04
CA ILE A 585 37.18 5.14 -19.45
C ILE A 585 38.26 5.79 -20.31
N PRO A 586 38.04 7.00 -20.87
CA PRO A 586 39.06 7.72 -21.63
C PRO A 586 40.30 8.00 -20.77
N SER A 587 41.49 7.94 -21.37
CA SER A 587 42.75 8.26 -20.70
C SER A 587 42.92 9.76 -20.38
N GLU A 588 42.11 10.62 -21.01
CA GLU A 588 42.12 12.08 -20.82
C GLU A 588 41.28 12.49 -19.60
N SER A 589 41.73 13.52 -18.87
CA SER A 589 41.00 14.05 -17.71
C SER A 589 39.75 14.80 -18.16
N LEU A 590 38.57 14.20 -17.96
CA LEU A 590 37.28 14.85 -18.20
C LEU A 590 36.75 15.42 -16.88
N ASP A 591 36.18 16.62 -16.96
CA ASP A 591 35.42 17.23 -15.87
C ASP A 591 33.95 16.78 -15.92
N PRO A 592 33.25 16.70 -14.77
CA PRO A 592 31.81 16.43 -14.74
C PRO A 592 31.02 17.58 -15.41
N PRO A 593 29.82 17.33 -15.95
CA PRO A 593 29.03 16.09 -15.87
C PRO A 593 29.45 14.99 -16.85
N PHE A 594 29.28 13.73 -16.44
CA PHE A 594 29.63 12.55 -17.25
C PHE A 594 28.39 11.97 -17.95
N VAL A 595 28.56 11.63 -19.23
CA VAL A 595 27.52 10.99 -20.05
C VAL A 595 27.98 9.58 -20.40
N PHE A 596 27.15 8.58 -20.10
CA PHE A 596 27.38 7.20 -20.53
C PHE A 596 26.60 6.91 -21.78
N THR A 597 27.28 6.49 -22.84
CA THR A 597 26.68 6.08 -24.11
C THR A 597 26.94 4.61 -24.34
N LYS A 598 25.92 3.84 -24.73
CA LYS A 598 26.06 2.41 -24.98
C LYS A 598 27.00 2.16 -26.17
N ALA A 599 28.01 1.32 -25.98
CA ALA A 599 28.96 0.98 -27.04
C ALA A 599 28.32 0.04 -28.08
N VAL A 600 28.50 0.31 -29.38
CA VAL A 600 28.01 -0.54 -30.47
C VAL A 600 28.93 -1.75 -30.63
N THR A 601 28.48 -2.94 -30.28
CA THR A 601 29.19 -4.18 -30.63
C THR A 601 28.82 -4.59 -32.06
N ASN A 602 29.70 -4.30 -33.02
CA ASN A 602 29.59 -4.85 -34.37
C ASN A 602 29.84 -6.36 -34.35
N THR A 603 28.79 -7.18 -34.20
CA THR A 603 28.88 -8.62 -34.48
C THR A 603 28.55 -8.89 -35.94
N ALA A 604 29.55 -8.72 -36.81
CA ALA A 604 29.59 -9.39 -38.10
C ALA A 604 30.50 -10.62 -37.98
N SER A 605 29.95 -11.74 -37.55
CA SER A 605 30.48 -13.07 -37.91
C SER A 605 29.38 -14.12 -37.72
N ALA A 606 28.97 -14.71 -38.83
CA ALA A 606 28.16 -15.90 -38.88
C ALA A 606 28.99 -17.10 -38.41
N GLY A 607 28.42 -17.94 -37.54
CA GLY A 607 28.93 -19.30 -37.33
C GLY A 607 28.76 -19.88 -35.93
N ARG A 608 27.77 -20.78 -35.82
CA ARG A 608 27.61 -21.88 -34.85
C ARG A 608 27.29 -21.54 -33.40
N GLU A 609 26.02 -21.78 -33.09
CA GLU A 609 25.47 -21.94 -31.75
C GLU A 609 26.09 -23.18 -31.06
N GLU A 610 26.88 -22.94 -30.02
CA GLU A 610 27.00 -23.86 -28.89
C GLU A 610 26.69 -23.06 -27.62
N SER A 611 25.64 -23.52 -26.94
CA SER A 611 25.06 -22.96 -25.73
C SER A 611 26.01 -23.09 -24.53
N THR A 612 26.64 -21.98 -24.16
CA THR A 612 27.07 -21.71 -22.79
C THR A 612 26.62 -20.30 -22.44
N GLN A 613 25.73 -20.18 -21.44
CA GLN A 613 25.21 -18.92 -20.90
C GLN A 613 26.38 -18.07 -20.39
N THR A 614 26.90 -17.20 -21.26
CA THR A 614 27.84 -16.15 -20.88
C THR A 614 27.02 -14.88 -20.74
N GLU A 615 26.87 -14.38 -19.52
CA GLU A 615 26.20 -13.11 -19.21
C GLU A 615 26.72 -11.99 -20.11
N THR A 616 25.87 -11.46 -20.99
CA THR A 616 26.21 -10.33 -21.86
C THR A 616 26.32 -9.06 -21.03
N LYS A 617 27.52 -8.76 -20.51
CA LYS A 617 27.81 -7.51 -19.81
C LYS A 617 27.59 -6.30 -20.72
N LEU A 618 26.83 -5.31 -20.25
CA LEU A 618 26.59 -4.05 -20.98
C LEU A 618 27.89 -3.23 -21.03
N LYS A 619 28.24 -2.74 -22.23
CA LYS A 619 29.41 -1.88 -22.47
C LYS A 619 29.00 -0.44 -22.67
N TYR A 620 29.64 0.48 -21.94
CA TYR A 620 29.42 1.93 -22.06
C TYR A 620 30.71 2.68 -22.34
N ASP A 621 30.63 3.67 -23.22
CA ASP A 621 31.66 4.68 -23.47
C ASP A 621 31.32 5.95 -22.68
N ILE A 622 32.33 6.55 -22.04
CA ILE A 622 32.17 7.76 -21.22
C ILE A 622 32.60 8.98 -22.02
N SER A 623 31.75 9.99 -22.10
CA SER A 623 32.12 11.30 -22.61
C SER A 623 31.95 12.38 -21.55
N GLY A 624 32.81 13.41 -21.62
CA GLY A 624 32.67 14.63 -20.85
C GLY A 624 31.57 15.53 -21.39
N PRO A 625 31.29 16.67 -20.74
CA PRO A 625 30.21 17.56 -21.13
C PRO A 625 30.38 18.00 -22.59
N LYS A 626 29.28 17.98 -23.35
CA LYS A 626 29.15 18.97 -24.44
C LYS A 626 29.17 20.34 -23.76
N PRO A 627 29.94 21.33 -24.26
CA PRO A 627 30.09 22.62 -23.60
C PRO A 627 28.71 23.24 -23.38
N SER A 628 28.24 23.22 -22.13
CA SER A 628 27.05 23.93 -21.71
C SER A 628 27.45 25.39 -21.52
N ASN A 629 26.71 26.27 -22.19
CA ASN A 629 27.04 27.68 -22.26
C ASN A 629 26.97 28.30 -20.84
N PRO A 630 28.03 29.00 -20.38
CA PRO A 630 27.97 29.73 -19.13
C PRO A 630 26.89 30.81 -19.27
N THR A 631 25.77 30.61 -18.58
CA THR A 631 24.72 31.62 -18.49
C THR A 631 25.29 32.79 -17.68
N PRO A 632 25.31 34.01 -18.24
CA PRO A 632 25.70 35.19 -17.49
C PRO A 632 24.52 35.62 -16.65
N SER A 633 24.48 35.17 -15.41
CA SER A 633 23.40 35.50 -14.50
C SER A 633 23.73 36.79 -13.72
N LEU A 634 22.77 37.72 -13.70
CA LEU A 634 22.78 38.93 -12.87
C LEU A 634 22.71 38.60 -11.37
N ASP A 635 22.06 37.48 -11.04
CA ASP A 635 22.13 36.82 -9.74
C ASP A 635 23.08 35.62 -9.86
N GLN A 636 24.08 35.49 -8.98
CA GLN A 636 24.98 34.32 -8.97
C GLN A 636 24.17 33.02 -9.13
N PRO A 637 24.59 32.03 -9.95
CA PRO A 637 23.94 30.74 -9.90
C PRO A 637 24.19 30.25 -8.47
N LYS A 638 23.13 30.15 -7.66
CA LYS A 638 23.20 29.32 -6.45
C LYS A 638 23.74 27.98 -6.97
N LYS A 639 24.97 27.64 -6.60
CA LYS A 639 25.62 26.40 -7.04
C LYS A 639 24.81 25.25 -6.43
N HIS A 640 23.73 24.86 -7.10
CA HIS A 640 22.91 23.68 -6.82
C HIS A 640 23.67 22.42 -7.26
N SER A 641 24.98 22.37 -7.00
CA SER A 641 25.83 21.24 -7.28
C SER A 641 25.71 20.23 -6.15
N ASN A 642 25.45 18.98 -6.51
CA ASN A 642 25.52 17.87 -5.56
C ASN A 642 26.91 17.84 -4.89
N LEU A 643 26.95 17.94 -3.55
CA LEU A 643 28.19 17.83 -2.76
C LEU A 643 28.43 16.40 -2.23
N VAL A 644 27.48 15.48 -2.44
CA VAL A 644 27.56 14.12 -1.90
C VAL A 644 28.50 13.27 -2.74
N ARG A 645 29.53 12.70 -2.08
CA ARG A 645 30.41 11.67 -2.64
C ARG A 645 29.77 10.29 -2.43
N TYR A 646 29.06 9.78 -3.44
CA TYR A 646 28.38 8.49 -3.36
C TYR A 646 29.32 7.29 -3.31
N THR A 647 28.95 6.23 -2.60
CA THR A 647 29.66 4.94 -2.61
C THR A 647 29.36 4.14 -3.88
N SER A 648 30.14 3.08 -4.17
CA SER A 648 29.86 2.17 -5.30
C SER A 648 28.43 1.59 -5.25
N ALA A 649 27.96 1.16 -4.07
CA ALA A 649 26.61 0.63 -3.91
C ALA A 649 25.53 1.72 -4.14
N GLN A 650 25.77 2.95 -3.69
CA GLN A 650 24.86 4.08 -3.95
C GLN A 650 24.84 4.44 -5.44
N VAL A 651 25.98 4.43 -6.13
CA VAL A 651 26.07 4.67 -7.58
C VAL A 651 25.35 3.58 -8.36
N GLU A 652 25.50 2.32 -7.98
CA GLU A 652 24.75 1.20 -8.58
C GLU A 652 23.23 1.39 -8.41
N ALA A 653 22.78 1.80 -7.22
CA ALA A 653 21.38 2.09 -6.96
C ALA A 653 20.86 3.25 -7.84
N ILE A 654 21.65 4.32 -8.00
CA ILE A 654 21.33 5.46 -8.88
C ILE A 654 21.26 4.99 -10.34
N PHE A 655 22.20 4.14 -10.76
CA PHE A 655 22.24 3.59 -12.11
C PHE A 655 21.00 2.74 -12.41
N SER A 656 20.67 1.81 -11.51
CA SER A 656 19.47 0.97 -11.61
C SER A 656 18.21 1.84 -11.69
N GLY A 657 18.03 2.79 -10.76
CA GLY A 657 16.83 3.63 -10.70
C GLY A 657 16.68 4.64 -11.84
N THR A 658 17.76 4.96 -12.56
CA THR A 658 17.71 5.84 -13.75
C THR A 658 17.26 5.07 -15.00
N ASN A 659 17.47 3.75 -15.04
CA ASN A 659 17.08 2.90 -16.18
C ASN A 659 15.63 2.39 -16.04
N PRO A 660 14.96 2.03 -17.16
CA PRO A 660 13.66 1.37 -17.14
C PRO A 660 13.66 0.05 -16.34
N GLY A 661 12.53 -0.26 -15.70
CA GLY A 661 12.34 -1.48 -14.91
C GLY A 661 12.07 -1.22 -13.43
N LEU A 662 12.31 -2.27 -12.64
CA LEU A 662 12.13 -2.31 -11.19
C LEU A 662 13.49 -2.20 -10.48
N SER A 663 13.60 -1.25 -9.55
CA SER A 663 14.78 -1.06 -8.72
C SER A 663 14.41 -1.17 -7.24
N LEU A 664 14.92 -2.19 -6.56
CA LEU A 664 14.79 -2.35 -5.11
C LEU A 664 16.06 -1.92 -4.41
N ILE A 665 15.97 -0.84 -3.63
CA ILE A 665 17.10 -0.27 -2.89
C ILE A 665 16.90 -0.52 -1.40
N ILE A 666 17.71 -1.43 -0.85
CA ILE A 666 17.74 -1.72 0.59
C ILE A 666 18.73 -0.77 1.24
N GLY A 667 18.22 0.15 2.05
CA GLY A 667 19.07 1.08 2.78
C GLY A 667 18.96 0.92 4.29
N PRO A 668 20.01 0.42 4.96
CA PRO A 668 20.09 0.42 6.42
C PRO A 668 19.97 1.83 7.06
N PRO A 669 19.89 1.94 8.40
CA PRO A 669 19.88 3.24 9.07
C PRO A 669 21.11 4.09 8.70
N GLY A 670 20.87 5.34 8.26
CA GLY A 670 21.94 6.30 8.00
C GLY A 670 22.74 6.10 6.71
N THR A 671 22.34 5.22 5.78
CA THR A 671 23.09 4.93 4.54
C THR A 671 22.79 5.86 3.35
N GLY A 672 22.06 6.96 3.56
CA GLY A 672 21.79 7.94 2.51
C GLY A 672 20.69 7.58 1.50
N LYS A 673 19.69 6.75 1.89
CA LYS A 673 18.52 6.41 1.05
C LYS A 673 17.90 7.62 0.36
N THR A 674 17.65 8.68 1.13
CA THR A 674 17.02 9.92 0.66
C THR A 674 17.92 10.62 -0.37
N ASP A 675 19.24 10.64 -0.18
CA ASP A 675 20.18 11.23 -1.14
C ASP A 675 20.20 10.46 -2.47
N VAL A 676 20.19 9.12 -2.41
CA VAL A 676 20.08 8.26 -3.58
C VAL A 676 18.78 8.52 -4.33
N ALA A 677 17.64 8.56 -3.63
CA ALA A 677 16.34 8.85 -4.22
C ALA A 677 16.29 10.24 -4.86
N THR A 678 16.79 11.28 -4.18
CA THR A 678 16.90 12.64 -4.74
C THR A 678 17.75 12.65 -6.00
N GLN A 679 18.89 11.95 -6.01
CA GLN A 679 19.75 11.90 -7.20
C GLN A 679 19.10 11.17 -8.38
N ILE A 680 18.38 10.07 -8.12
CA ILE A 680 17.59 9.40 -9.16
C ILE A 680 16.56 10.36 -9.76
N ILE A 681 15.81 11.08 -8.92
CA ILE A 681 14.82 12.07 -9.37
C ILE A 681 15.48 13.17 -10.21
N CYS A 682 16.65 13.68 -9.79
CA CYS A 682 17.41 14.65 -10.57
C CYS A 682 17.84 14.08 -11.93
N ASN A 683 18.34 12.85 -11.97
CA ASN A 683 18.75 12.22 -13.23
C ASN A 683 17.54 12.04 -14.16
N LEU A 684 16.40 11.58 -13.62
CA LEU A 684 15.17 11.43 -14.39
C LEU A 684 14.68 12.77 -14.95
N TYR A 685 14.70 13.82 -14.14
CA TYR A 685 14.28 15.17 -14.51
C TYR A 685 15.10 15.75 -15.69
N HIS A 686 16.41 15.53 -15.72
CA HIS A 686 17.28 16.08 -16.77
C HIS A 686 17.34 15.20 -18.02
N ASN A 687 17.37 13.88 -17.87
CA ASN A 687 17.47 12.97 -19.02
C ASN A 687 16.14 12.82 -19.77
N PHE A 688 15.02 12.92 -19.06
CA PHE A 688 13.70 12.65 -19.61
C PHE A 688 12.78 13.86 -19.39
N PRO A 689 12.97 14.96 -20.14
CA PRO A 689 12.22 16.21 -19.96
C PRO A 689 10.70 16.03 -20.10
N ASN A 690 10.28 15.10 -20.95
CA ASN A 690 8.87 14.82 -21.22
C ASN A 690 8.25 13.79 -20.25
N GLU A 691 9.05 13.17 -19.39
CA GLU A 691 8.58 12.19 -18.41
C GLU A 691 8.22 12.86 -17.09
N ARG A 692 7.23 12.29 -16.41
CA ARG A 692 6.76 12.76 -15.11
C ARG A 692 7.01 11.72 -14.02
N THR A 693 7.44 12.18 -12.86
CA THR A 693 7.81 11.35 -11.71
C THR A 693 6.81 11.53 -10.58
N LEU A 694 6.20 10.42 -10.16
CA LEU A 694 5.38 10.31 -8.97
C LEU A 694 6.27 9.93 -7.78
N LEU A 695 6.41 10.84 -6.81
CA LEU A 695 7.15 10.65 -5.57
C LEU A 695 6.19 10.28 -4.44
N LEU A 696 6.48 9.16 -3.75
CA LEU A 696 5.64 8.63 -2.70
C LEU A 696 6.46 8.43 -1.43
N ALA A 697 5.83 8.68 -0.28
CA ALA A 697 6.37 8.27 1.01
C ALA A 697 5.23 7.85 1.94
N HIS A 698 5.56 7.10 2.99
CA HIS A 698 4.59 6.73 4.01
C HIS A 698 4.19 7.95 4.85
N SER A 699 5.17 8.77 5.26
CA SER A 699 4.96 9.91 6.16
C SER A 699 5.09 11.28 5.48
N ASN A 700 4.38 12.28 6.01
CA ASN A 700 4.60 13.68 5.60
C ASN A 700 6.01 14.18 5.95
N GLN A 701 6.63 13.63 6.99
CA GLN A 701 7.99 13.98 7.40
C GLN A 701 9.01 13.55 6.35
N ALA A 702 8.91 12.33 5.81
CA ALA A 702 9.76 11.86 4.74
C ALA A 702 9.62 12.73 3.48
N LEU A 703 8.37 13.09 3.09
CA LEU A 703 8.15 14.03 2.00
C LEU A 703 8.84 15.37 2.26
N ASN A 704 8.72 15.95 3.46
CA ASN A 704 9.39 17.22 3.79
C ASN A 704 10.91 17.13 3.58
N GLN A 705 11.54 16.04 4.04
CA GLN A 705 12.97 15.82 3.89
C GLN A 705 13.38 15.69 2.42
N LEU A 706 12.61 14.96 1.62
CA LEU A 706 12.83 14.84 0.18
C LEU A 706 12.72 16.20 -0.53
N PHE A 707 11.67 16.98 -0.24
CA PHE A 707 11.49 18.31 -0.84
C PHE A 707 12.63 19.26 -0.50
N LEU A 708 13.08 19.29 0.75
CA LEU A 708 14.24 20.09 1.17
C LEU A 708 15.46 19.75 0.32
N LYS A 709 15.77 18.45 0.17
CA LYS A 709 16.92 18.01 -0.64
C LYS A 709 16.74 18.28 -2.12
N ILE A 710 15.53 18.14 -2.65
CA ILE A 710 15.21 18.39 -4.07
C ILE A 710 15.35 19.87 -4.40
N SER A 711 14.88 20.77 -3.52
CA SER A 711 15.00 22.23 -3.69
C SER A 711 16.46 22.71 -3.67
N ASP A 712 17.37 21.96 -3.04
CA ASP A 712 18.80 22.24 -3.08
C ASP A 712 19.48 21.79 -4.38
N ARG A 713 18.79 21.04 -5.25
CA ARG A 713 19.31 20.57 -6.55
C ARG A 713 18.84 21.47 -7.70
N ASP A 714 19.43 21.26 -8.87
CA ASP A 714 19.07 21.94 -10.11
C ASP A 714 17.72 21.45 -10.66
N ILE A 715 16.66 21.68 -9.90
CA ILE A 715 15.28 21.38 -10.30
C ILE A 715 14.47 22.65 -10.13
N GLU A 716 13.82 23.06 -11.21
CA GLU A 716 13.03 24.27 -11.20
C GLU A 716 11.79 24.09 -10.34
N GLU A 717 11.60 25.01 -9.40
CA GLU A 717 10.50 24.89 -8.45
C GLU A 717 9.15 24.78 -9.14
N ARG A 718 8.90 25.44 -10.28
CA ARG A 718 7.61 25.36 -10.99
C ARG A 718 7.17 23.93 -11.34
N HIS A 719 8.12 23.02 -11.53
CA HIS A 719 7.84 21.63 -11.87
C HIS A 719 7.57 20.72 -10.65
N LEU A 720 7.71 21.23 -9.42
CA LEU A 720 7.51 20.47 -8.19
C LEU A 720 6.11 20.74 -7.60
N LEU A 721 5.30 19.70 -7.41
CA LEU A 721 3.97 19.79 -6.83
C LEU A 721 3.80 18.81 -5.65
N ARG A 722 3.24 19.27 -4.54
CA ARG A 722 2.85 18.41 -3.41
C ARG A 722 1.34 18.35 -3.25
N LEU A 723 0.81 17.15 -3.05
CA LEU A 723 -0.61 16.90 -2.72
C LEU A 723 -0.72 16.24 -1.33
N GLY A 724 -1.68 16.65 -0.51
CA GLY A 724 -1.91 16.01 0.80
C GLY A 724 -2.98 16.69 1.66
N HIS A 725 -3.44 16.02 2.73
CA HIS A 725 -4.42 16.60 3.67
C HIS A 725 -3.82 17.61 4.67
N GLY A 726 -2.48 17.72 4.71
CA GLY A 726 -1.71 18.67 5.53
C GLY A 726 -1.22 19.88 4.75
N GLU A 727 -1.98 20.32 3.73
CA GLU A 727 -1.67 21.52 2.94
C GLU A 727 -1.55 22.80 3.81
N ASP A 728 -2.08 22.78 5.04
CA ASP A 728 -2.11 23.91 5.99
C ASP A 728 -0.98 23.91 7.03
N GLU A 729 -0.25 22.80 7.26
CA GLU A 729 0.73 22.68 8.37
C GLU A 729 2.15 23.14 8.00
N LEU A 730 2.40 23.55 6.76
CA LEU A 730 3.74 23.87 6.27
C LEU A 730 4.03 25.37 6.30
N GLN A 731 4.76 25.79 7.33
CA GLN A 731 5.53 27.05 7.40
C GLN A 731 6.89 26.94 6.68
N LEU A 732 7.05 26.05 5.70
CA LEU A 732 8.26 26.02 4.87
C LEU A 732 8.20 27.16 3.85
N HIS A 733 9.33 27.83 3.63
CA HIS A 733 9.52 29.08 2.88
C HIS A 733 9.06 29.09 1.39
N SER A 734 8.37 28.05 0.93
CA SER A 734 7.90 27.86 -0.43
C SER A 734 6.56 27.13 -0.40
N GLN A 735 5.49 27.82 -0.82
CA GLN A 735 4.12 27.29 -0.83
C GLN A 735 3.96 26.21 -1.92
N HIS A 736 4.38 24.98 -1.65
CA HIS A 736 4.35 23.85 -2.60
C HIS A 736 2.97 23.16 -2.74
N ASN A 737 1.94 23.67 -2.06
CA ASN A 737 0.55 23.19 -2.19
C ASN A 737 -0.10 23.68 -3.50
N LYS A 738 -1.25 23.10 -3.88
CA LYS A 738 -1.91 23.40 -5.17
C LYS A 738 -2.14 24.90 -5.40
N TYR A 739 -2.67 25.60 -4.39
CA TYR A 739 -3.06 27.00 -4.51
C TYR A 739 -1.88 27.96 -4.39
N GLY A 740 -1.00 27.74 -3.41
CA GLY A 740 0.21 28.53 -3.25
C GLY A 740 1.19 28.36 -4.41
N ARG A 741 1.15 27.22 -5.11
CA ARG A 741 1.85 27.07 -6.39
C ARG A 741 1.32 27.97 -7.47
N ILE A 742 0.00 28.04 -7.62
CA ILE A 742 -0.62 28.94 -8.59
C ILE A 742 -0.27 30.40 -8.23
N GLU A 743 -0.34 30.76 -6.95
CA GLU A 743 0.03 32.10 -6.46
C GLU A 743 1.50 32.44 -6.78
N SER A 744 2.43 31.55 -6.45
CA SER A 744 3.86 31.69 -6.76
C SER A 744 4.13 31.83 -8.27
N LEU A 745 3.43 31.06 -9.12
CA LEU A 745 3.52 31.19 -10.59
C LEU A 745 2.97 32.53 -11.08
N MET A 746 1.89 33.04 -10.47
CA MET A 746 1.34 34.36 -10.80
C MET A 746 2.29 35.49 -10.39
N GLU A 747 2.96 35.39 -9.24
CA GLU A 747 3.99 36.35 -8.83
C GLU A 747 5.21 36.31 -9.74
N ARG A 748 5.66 35.12 -10.12
CA ARG A 748 6.76 34.91 -11.05
C ARG A 748 6.44 35.49 -12.43
N ARG A 749 5.21 35.34 -12.91
CA ARG A 749 4.71 35.96 -14.15
C ARG A 749 4.93 37.46 -14.16
N LEU A 750 4.56 38.16 -13.08
CA LEU A 750 4.71 39.62 -13.00
C LEU A 750 6.18 40.04 -13.15
N LYS A 751 7.10 39.35 -12.44
CA LYS A 751 8.55 39.61 -12.54
C LYS A 751 9.11 39.37 -13.95
N LEU A 752 8.68 38.29 -14.61
CA LEU A 752 9.12 37.97 -15.96
C LEU A 752 8.59 38.97 -17.00
N LEU A 753 7.36 39.44 -16.83
CA LEU A 753 6.77 40.47 -17.70
C LEU A 753 7.49 41.82 -17.55
N GLU A 754 7.90 42.19 -16.33
CA GLU A 754 8.76 43.35 -16.10
C GLU A 754 10.13 43.20 -16.80
N GLU A 755 10.73 42.01 -16.81
CA GLU A 755 11.95 41.72 -17.57
C GLU A 755 11.73 41.82 -19.09
N VAL A 756 10.56 41.43 -19.60
CA VAL A 756 10.20 41.63 -21.02
C VAL A 756 10.10 43.10 -21.36
N ASP A 757 9.49 43.93 -20.51
CA ASP A 757 9.45 45.38 -20.71
C ASP A 757 10.86 45.99 -20.66
N ARG A 758 11.72 45.53 -19.73
CA ARG A 758 13.14 45.94 -19.66
C ARG A 758 13.90 45.58 -20.93
N LEU A 759 13.70 44.37 -21.46
CA LEU A 759 14.30 43.91 -22.71
C LEU A 759 13.80 44.73 -23.89
N ALA A 760 12.50 45.00 -24.00
CA ALA A 760 11.90 45.81 -25.05
C ALA A 760 12.46 47.24 -25.08
N LEU A 761 12.58 47.88 -23.90
CA LEU A 761 13.20 49.20 -23.76
C LEU A 761 14.67 49.19 -24.20
N SER A 762 15.41 48.13 -23.86
CA SER A 762 16.85 48.03 -24.18
C SER A 762 17.16 47.96 -25.68
N ILE A 763 16.22 47.39 -26.46
CA ILE A 763 16.31 47.26 -27.93
C ILE A 763 15.46 48.31 -28.68
N GLN A 764 14.84 49.25 -27.95
CA GLN A 764 13.99 50.32 -28.49
C GLN A 764 12.79 49.81 -29.31
N ALA A 765 12.20 48.68 -28.91
CA ALA A 765 11.01 48.16 -29.58
C ALA A 765 9.76 48.99 -29.20
N PRO A 766 8.96 49.48 -30.17
CA PRO A 766 7.78 50.28 -29.90
C PRO A 766 6.59 49.40 -29.47
N GLY A 767 6.02 49.69 -28.30
CA GLY A 767 4.80 49.04 -27.81
C GLY A 767 4.90 48.62 -26.35
N ALA A 768 3.78 48.18 -25.79
CA ALA A 768 3.71 47.62 -24.43
C ALA A 768 3.74 46.09 -24.52
N HIS A 769 4.95 45.52 -24.44
CA HIS A 769 5.19 44.10 -24.71
C HIS A 769 5.09 43.21 -23.45
N GLY A 770 5.21 43.76 -22.25
CA GLY A 770 5.05 43.07 -20.96
C GLY A 770 3.62 43.06 -20.41
N ASN A 771 2.59 43.45 -21.17
CA ASN A 771 1.21 43.49 -20.65
C ASN A 771 0.59 42.11 -20.40
N SER A 772 0.99 41.09 -21.16
CA SER A 772 0.45 39.72 -21.08
C SER A 772 1.46 38.69 -21.58
N CYS A 773 1.27 37.41 -21.20
CA CYS A 773 2.11 36.33 -21.75
C CYS A 773 1.99 36.24 -23.28
N GLU A 774 0.82 36.56 -23.86
CA GLU A 774 0.59 36.55 -25.29
C GLU A 774 1.39 37.65 -26.02
N THR A 775 1.36 38.87 -25.49
CA THR A 775 2.12 40.01 -26.06
C THR A 775 3.63 39.80 -25.94
N ALA A 776 4.10 39.20 -24.85
CA ALA A 776 5.49 38.78 -24.68
C ALA A 776 5.88 37.68 -25.69
N SER A 777 5.01 36.71 -25.95
CA SER A 777 5.23 35.66 -26.95
C SER A 777 5.34 36.23 -28.37
N TYR A 778 4.50 37.22 -28.70
CA TYR A 778 4.59 37.96 -29.96
C TYR A 778 5.91 38.75 -30.07
N PHE A 779 6.30 39.46 -29.00
CA PHE A 779 7.56 40.20 -28.93
C PHE A 779 8.78 39.30 -29.17
N ASN A 780 8.81 38.10 -28.56
CA ASN A 780 9.87 37.12 -28.79
C ASN A 780 9.96 36.70 -30.27
N LYS A 781 8.82 36.42 -30.91
CA LYS A 781 8.77 35.98 -32.31
C LYS A 781 9.16 37.07 -33.31
N VAL A 782 8.77 38.32 -33.05
CA VAL A 782 8.93 39.44 -34.01
C VAL A 782 10.23 40.21 -33.81
N TYR A 783 10.72 40.36 -32.58
CA TYR A 783 11.92 41.15 -32.30
C TYR A 783 13.10 40.28 -31.87
N VAL A 784 12.95 39.48 -30.81
CA VAL A 784 14.09 38.78 -30.18
C VAL A 784 14.69 37.70 -31.07
N LYS A 785 13.88 36.76 -31.58
CA LYS A 785 14.37 35.68 -32.46
C LYS A 785 15.00 36.20 -33.76
N PRO A 786 14.40 37.18 -34.47
CA PRO A 786 15.02 37.74 -35.66
C PRO A 786 16.34 38.46 -35.40
N LEU A 787 16.46 39.21 -34.29
CA LEU A 787 17.72 39.86 -33.90
C LEU A 787 18.83 38.85 -33.65
N TRP A 788 18.52 37.75 -32.94
CA TRP A 788 19.48 36.69 -32.70
C TRP A 788 19.88 35.95 -33.99
N GLN A 789 18.93 35.69 -34.89
CA GLN A 789 19.22 35.07 -36.18
C GLN A 789 20.12 35.99 -37.03
N GLY A 790 19.82 37.29 -37.10
CA GLY A 790 20.66 38.26 -37.81
C GLY A 790 22.08 38.34 -37.26
N PHE A 791 22.25 38.22 -35.94
CA PHE A 791 23.57 38.09 -35.30
C PHE A 791 24.31 36.81 -35.73
N LYS A 792 23.64 35.65 -35.71
CA LYS A 792 24.20 34.37 -36.17
C LYS A 792 24.59 34.41 -37.65
N ASP A 793 23.76 35.01 -38.50
CA ASP A 793 24.03 35.15 -39.92
C ASP A 793 25.27 36.05 -40.15
N THR A 794 25.37 37.16 -39.42
CA THR A 794 26.54 38.06 -39.47
C THR A 794 27.82 37.36 -38.99
N LEU A 795 27.73 36.55 -37.93
CA LEU A 795 28.84 35.74 -37.42
C LEU A 795 29.30 34.67 -38.40
N SER A 796 28.37 34.04 -39.12
CA SER A 796 28.69 33.03 -40.14
C SER A 796 29.48 33.62 -41.31
N LEU A 797 29.28 34.91 -41.61
CA LEU A 797 30.00 35.64 -42.66
C LEU A 797 31.38 36.12 -42.20
N ALA A 798 31.55 36.46 -40.92
CA ALA A 798 32.81 36.97 -40.36
C ALA A 798 33.07 36.45 -38.93
N PRO A 799 33.64 35.23 -38.77
CA PRO A 799 33.89 34.61 -37.46
C PRO A 799 35.14 35.19 -36.80
N ASN A 800 35.02 36.39 -36.23
CA ASN A 800 36.08 37.02 -35.44
C ASN A 800 35.51 37.60 -34.12
N THR A 801 36.38 37.83 -33.13
CA THR A 801 35.99 38.32 -31.78
C THR A 801 35.42 39.73 -31.80
N GLU A 802 35.78 40.54 -32.78
CA GLU A 802 35.30 41.92 -32.94
C GLU A 802 33.86 41.96 -33.49
N THR A 803 33.50 41.02 -34.36
CA THR A 803 32.13 40.80 -34.85
C THR A 803 31.19 40.44 -33.72
N ILE A 804 31.60 39.53 -32.81
CA ILE A 804 30.80 39.16 -31.62
C ILE A 804 30.53 40.41 -30.77
N ARG A 805 31.57 41.19 -30.49
CA ARG A 805 31.49 42.35 -29.60
C ARG A 805 30.60 43.47 -30.14
N SER A 806 30.74 43.77 -31.43
CA SER A 806 30.05 44.89 -32.07
C SER A 806 28.61 44.57 -32.47
N ASN A 807 28.30 43.31 -32.79
CA ASN A 807 26.98 42.92 -33.33
C ASN A 807 26.08 42.18 -32.35
N PHE A 808 26.53 41.89 -31.11
CA PHE A 808 25.67 41.24 -30.12
C PHE A 808 24.47 42.14 -29.76
N PRO A 809 23.22 41.70 -30.01
CA PRO A 809 22.06 42.59 -30.01
C PRO A 809 21.53 42.94 -28.62
N PHE A 810 21.98 42.27 -27.56
CA PHE A 810 21.42 42.40 -26.20
C PHE A 810 22.37 43.04 -25.19
N ASN A 811 23.43 43.73 -25.64
CA ASN A 811 24.42 44.37 -24.76
C ASN A 811 23.79 45.33 -23.72
N ASN A 812 22.81 46.14 -24.14
CA ASN A 812 22.14 47.11 -23.26
C ASN A 812 21.33 46.45 -22.15
N TYR A 813 20.71 45.29 -22.41
CA TYR A 813 19.92 44.55 -21.43
C TYR A 813 20.81 44.01 -20.29
N PHE A 814 22.00 43.51 -20.64
CA PHE A 814 22.97 42.98 -19.68
C PHE A 814 23.90 44.02 -19.06
N SER A 815 23.72 45.31 -19.38
CA SER A 815 24.57 46.40 -18.87
C SER A 815 24.54 46.58 -17.35
N SER A 816 23.54 46.00 -16.68
CA SER A 816 23.40 45.99 -15.21
C SER A 816 24.27 44.94 -14.51
N ALA A 817 24.99 44.09 -15.24
CA ALA A 817 25.84 43.06 -14.66
C ALA A 817 27.14 43.64 -14.07
N LEU A 818 27.62 43.05 -12.98
CA LEU A 818 28.84 43.47 -12.27
C LEU A 818 30.12 43.36 -13.12
N GLN A 819 30.09 42.58 -14.20
CA GLN A 819 31.18 42.41 -15.16
C GLN A 819 30.62 42.39 -16.59
N PRO A 820 31.39 42.80 -17.61
CA PRO A 820 31.00 42.65 -19.00
C PRO A 820 30.72 41.18 -19.28
N VAL A 821 29.47 40.90 -19.61
CA VAL A 821 28.93 39.55 -19.80
C VAL A 821 29.66 38.78 -20.90
N ILE A 822 30.13 39.48 -21.93
CA ILE A 822 31.05 38.95 -22.93
C ILE A 822 32.47 39.35 -22.51
N PRO A 823 33.38 38.40 -22.23
CA PRO A 823 34.73 38.70 -21.76
C PRO A 823 35.50 39.57 -22.76
N LEU A 824 36.21 40.60 -22.29
CA LEU A 824 36.99 41.51 -23.15
C LEU A 824 38.23 40.83 -23.76
N ASP A 825 38.84 39.89 -23.03
CA ASP A 825 40.09 39.19 -23.40
C ASP A 825 39.89 37.67 -23.64
N GLY A 826 38.67 37.25 -23.99
CA GLY A 826 38.32 35.84 -24.22
C GLY A 826 38.71 35.29 -25.60
N SER A 827 38.85 33.96 -25.71
CA SER A 827 38.93 33.28 -27.01
C SER A 827 37.61 33.42 -27.79
N PHE A 828 37.65 33.24 -29.12
CA PHE A 828 36.44 33.27 -29.96
C PHE A 828 35.36 32.30 -29.44
N ASP A 829 35.74 31.07 -29.12
CA ASP A 829 34.84 30.05 -28.59
C ASP A 829 34.25 30.46 -27.23
N SER A 830 35.05 31.05 -26.34
CA SER A 830 34.59 31.50 -25.02
C SER A 830 33.61 32.68 -25.13
N MET A 831 33.87 33.64 -26.03
CA MET A 831 32.97 34.77 -26.27
C MET A 831 31.66 34.31 -26.94
N LEU A 832 31.74 33.36 -27.87
CA LEU A 832 30.57 32.79 -28.52
C LEU A 832 29.70 32.04 -27.51
N GLN A 833 30.29 31.21 -26.66
CA GLN A 833 29.59 30.52 -25.58
C GLN A 833 28.90 31.48 -24.61
N ALA A 834 29.57 32.59 -24.23
CA ALA A 834 28.97 33.61 -23.40
C ALA A 834 27.75 34.28 -24.08
N ALA A 835 27.86 34.61 -25.37
CA ALA A 835 26.76 35.19 -26.15
C ALA A 835 25.58 34.22 -26.31
N GLU A 836 25.85 32.93 -26.55
CA GLU A 836 24.81 31.90 -26.58
C GLU A 836 24.15 31.71 -25.21
N GLY A 837 24.92 31.74 -24.11
CA GLY A 837 24.39 31.70 -22.75
C GLY A 837 23.49 32.88 -22.41
N CYS A 838 23.81 34.09 -22.92
CA CYS A 838 22.92 35.25 -22.81
C CYS A 838 21.58 35.01 -23.50
N TYR A 839 21.62 34.50 -24.73
CA TYR A 839 20.42 34.25 -25.51
C TYR A 839 19.59 33.12 -24.91
N GLU A 840 20.23 32.11 -24.33
CA GLU A 840 19.57 31.05 -23.59
C GLU A 840 18.85 31.59 -22.35
N HIS A 841 19.47 32.50 -21.60
CA HIS A 841 18.81 33.20 -20.49
C HIS A 841 17.55 33.96 -20.95
N ILE A 842 17.64 34.73 -22.04
CA ILE A 842 16.49 35.45 -22.61
C ILE A 842 15.42 34.46 -23.09
N SER A 843 15.83 33.39 -23.78
CA SER A 843 14.92 32.35 -24.27
C SER A 843 14.18 31.66 -23.13
N LYS A 844 14.85 31.47 -21.98
CA LYS A 844 14.27 30.88 -20.77
C LYS A 844 13.14 31.74 -20.19
N ILE A 845 13.28 33.07 -20.18
CA ILE A 845 12.21 34.00 -19.77
C ILE A 845 10.94 33.76 -20.59
N PHE A 846 11.08 33.70 -21.92
CA PHE A 846 9.93 33.50 -22.80
C PHE A 846 9.39 32.07 -22.77
N ALA A 847 10.23 31.05 -22.56
CA ALA A 847 9.77 29.69 -22.35
C ALA A 847 8.88 29.63 -21.09
N GLU A 848 9.37 30.16 -19.97
CA GLU A 848 8.65 30.21 -18.70
C GLU A 848 7.34 31.01 -18.81
N LEU A 849 7.31 32.14 -19.53
CA LEU A 849 6.07 32.88 -19.79
C LEU A 849 5.06 32.12 -20.65
N ASN A 850 5.52 31.31 -21.62
CA ASN A 850 4.63 30.47 -22.42
C ASN A 850 4.04 29.33 -21.57
N ASP A 851 4.83 28.74 -20.67
CA ASP A 851 4.37 27.70 -19.74
C ASP A 851 3.35 28.27 -18.73
N ILE A 852 3.51 29.52 -18.31
CA ILE A 852 2.57 30.19 -17.39
C ILE A 852 1.30 30.70 -18.12
N MET A 853 1.34 30.91 -19.44
CA MET A 853 0.22 31.48 -20.22
C MET A 853 -1.15 30.79 -19.98
N PRO A 854 -1.26 29.46 -19.88
CA PRO A 854 -2.55 28.80 -19.63
C PRO A 854 -3.17 29.21 -18.29
N PHE A 855 -2.36 29.51 -17.27
CA PHE A 855 -2.86 29.98 -15.97
C PHE A 855 -3.41 31.41 -16.01
N GLU A 856 -2.99 32.22 -16.98
CA GLU A 856 -3.59 33.52 -17.30
C GLU A 856 -4.97 33.35 -17.97
N LEU A 857 -5.09 32.38 -18.88
CA LEU A 857 -6.31 32.13 -19.66
C LEU A 857 -7.42 31.42 -18.86
N LEU A 858 -7.05 30.47 -18.00
CA LEU A 858 -7.98 29.70 -17.19
C LEU A 858 -8.61 30.59 -16.10
N ARG A 859 -9.94 30.64 -16.01
CA ARG A 859 -10.64 31.48 -15.02
C ARG A 859 -10.87 30.77 -13.68
N SER A 860 -11.29 29.51 -13.74
CA SER A 860 -11.61 28.73 -12.55
C SER A 860 -10.35 28.22 -11.86
N ALA A 861 -10.29 28.34 -10.53
CA ALA A 861 -9.19 27.78 -9.74
C ALA A 861 -9.10 26.24 -9.90
N ARG A 862 -10.23 25.56 -10.13
CA ARG A 862 -10.27 24.12 -10.39
C ARG A 862 -9.57 23.75 -11.69
N ASP A 863 -9.76 24.55 -12.73
CA ASP A 863 -9.17 24.27 -14.04
C ASP A 863 -7.67 24.57 -14.01
N LYS A 864 -7.25 25.66 -13.35
CA LYS A 864 -5.83 25.95 -13.09
C LYS A 864 -5.14 24.80 -12.33
N THR A 865 -5.79 24.29 -11.31
CA THR A 865 -5.28 23.16 -10.51
C THR A 865 -5.19 21.89 -11.36
N SER A 866 -6.20 21.62 -12.17
CA SER A 866 -6.21 20.48 -13.08
C SER A 866 -5.07 20.60 -14.10
N TYR A 867 -4.84 21.77 -14.67
CA TYR A 867 -3.74 22.02 -15.62
C TYR A 867 -2.36 21.84 -14.98
N LEU A 868 -2.17 22.38 -13.77
CA LEU A 868 -0.94 22.17 -12.99
C LEU A 868 -0.66 20.67 -12.78
N LEU A 869 -1.70 19.91 -12.42
CA LEU A 869 -1.58 18.48 -12.17
C LEU A 869 -1.49 17.63 -13.44
N SER A 870 -2.08 18.04 -14.57
CA SER A 870 -2.07 17.24 -15.80
C SER A 870 -0.86 17.50 -16.68
N THR A 871 -0.32 18.72 -16.65
CA THR A 871 0.58 19.21 -17.70
C THR A 871 1.86 19.82 -17.15
N GLU A 872 1.76 20.80 -16.26
CA GLU A 872 2.93 21.61 -15.84
C GLU A 872 3.85 20.90 -14.84
N ALA A 873 3.29 20.26 -13.81
CA ALA A 873 4.09 19.61 -12.79
C ALA A 873 4.83 18.39 -13.37
N ARG A 874 6.13 18.24 -13.11
CA ARG A 874 6.93 17.09 -13.57
C ARG A 874 7.31 16.15 -12.44
N ILE A 875 7.42 16.65 -11.21
CA ILE A 875 7.63 15.86 -10.01
C ILE A 875 6.44 16.12 -9.09
N ILE A 876 5.62 15.10 -8.88
CA ILE A 876 4.39 15.18 -8.11
C ILE A 876 4.55 14.28 -6.90
N ALA A 877 4.44 14.84 -5.72
CA ALA A 877 4.67 14.13 -4.47
C ALA A 877 3.40 14.05 -3.62
N MET A 878 3.15 12.89 -3.03
CA MET A 878 2.04 12.68 -2.10
C MET A 878 2.34 11.52 -1.15
N THR A 879 1.58 11.42 -0.05
CA THR A 879 1.66 10.23 0.80
C THR A 879 0.91 9.06 0.15
N THR A 880 1.31 7.83 0.45
CA THR A 880 0.61 6.62 -0.05
C THR A 880 -0.85 6.58 0.42
N THR A 881 -1.12 7.00 1.65
CA THR A 881 -2.47 7.14 2.19
C THR A 881 -3.30 8.15 1.40
N TYR A 882 -2.72 9.31 1.03
CA TYR A 882 -3.43 10.30 0.21
C TYR A 882 -3.72 9.76 -1.20
N ALA A 883 -2.75 9.07 -1.82
CA ALA A 883 -2.94 8.39 -3.10
C ALA A 883 -4.10 7.38 -3.05
N ALA A 884 -4.21 6.63 -1.95
CA ALA A 884 -5.28 5.67 -1.74
C ALA A 884 -6.66 6.33 -1.54
N ILE A 885 -6.73 7.43 -0.79
CA ILE A 885 -8.00 8.16 -0.55
C ILE A 885 -8.49 8.87 -1.82
N LYS A 886 -7.57 9.47 -2.58
CA LYS A 886 -7.90 10.37 -3.70
C LYS A 886 -7.75 9.73 -5.09
N ARG A 887 -7.54 8.42 -5.18
CA ARG A 887 -7.35 7.68 -6.43
C ARG A 887 -8.33 8.12 -7.52
N ASP A 888 -9.63 7.96 -7.28
CA ASP A 888 -10.64 8.18 -8.32
C ASP A 888 -10.77 9.65 -8.72
N GLU A 889 -10.42 10.59 -7.83
CA GLU A 889 -10.32 12.01 -8.15
C GLU A 889 -9.13 12.27 -9.08
N ILE A 890 -7.95 11.73 -8.74
CA ILE A 890 -6.70 11.87 -9.50
C ILE A 890 -6.83 11.25 -10.89
N VAL A 891 -7.41 10.04 -10.97
CA VAL A 891 -7.66 9.34 -12.25
C VAL A 891 -8.62 10.13 -13.13
N ARG A 892 -9.71 10.69 -12.56
CA ARG A 892 -10.68 11.52 -13.32
C ARG A 892 -10.09 12.83 -13.81
N GLN A 893 -9.11 13.41 -13.11
CA GLN A 893 -8.39 14.60 -13.54
C GLN A 893 -7.41 14.33 -14.69
N GLY A 894 -7.26 13.08 -15.12
CA GLY A 894 -6.40 12.72 -16.24
C GLY A 894 -4.91 12.75 -15.87
N PHE A 895 -4.58 12.47 -14.61
CA PHE A 895 -3.19 12.41 -14.15
C PHE A 895 -2.39 11.35 -14.94
N ARG A 896 -1.13 11.67 -15.23
CA ARG A 896 -0.21 10.85 -16.05
C ARG A 896 1.19 10.92 -15.48
N TYR A 897 1.87 9.78 -15.45
CA TYR A 897 3.26 9.67 -14.98
C TYR A 897 3.95 8.43 -15.55
N ASP A 898 5.27 8.54 -15.70
CA ASP A 898 6.12 7.50 -16.30
C ASP A 898 6.94 6.78 -15.23
N ASN A 899 7.33 7.50 -14.18
CA ASN A 899 8.27 7.03 -13.18
C ASN A 899 7.64 7.08 -11.79
N ILE A 900 7.85 6.05 -10.99
CA ILE A 900 7.43 6.00 -9.57
C ILE A 900 8.68 5.87 -8.71
N VAL A 901 8.81 6.73 -7.71
CA VAL A 901 9.86 6.65 -6.68
C VAL A 901 9.18 6.64 -5.32
N MET A 902 9.37 5.57 -4.55
CA MET A 902 8.79 5.42 -3.22
C MET A 902 9.88 5.33 -2.15
N GLU A 903 9.84 6.23 -1.17
CA GLU A 903 10.62 6.13 0.07
C GLU A 903 9.80 5.42 1.16
N GLU A 904 10.48 4.81 2.13
CA GLU A 904 9.86 4.06 3.23
C GLU A 904 9.01 2.87 2.73
N ALA A 905 9.32 2.33 1.55
CA ALA A 905 8.51 1.29 0.89
C ALA A 905 8.32 0.01 1.74
N ALA A 906 9.24 -0.24 2.68
CA ALA A 906 9.13 -1.38 3.59
C ALA A 906 8.08 -1.21 4.69
N GLN A 907 7.66 0.03 5.00
CA GLN A 907 6.68 0.40 6.04
C GLN A 907 5.26 0.58 5.49
N VAL A 908 5.08 0.46 4.17
CA VAL A 908 3.79 0.64 3.50
C VAL A 908 3.15 -0.72 3.24
N THR A 909 1.84 -0.86 3.52
CA THR A 909 1.11 -2.10 3.24
C THR A 909 1.13 -2.42 1.74
N GLU A 910 0.98 -3.70 1.38
CA GLU A 910 1.06 -4.12 -0.02
C GLU A 910 0.04 -3.40 -0.92
N ILE A 911 -1.21 -3.23 -0.44
CA ILE A 911 -2.26 -2.53 -1.18
C ILE A 911 -1.98 -1.04 -1.36
N GLU A 912 -1.41 -0.38 -0.35
CA GLU A 912 -1.04 1.03 -0.44
C GLU A 912 0.18 1.26 -1.33
N THR A 913 1.02 0.24 -1.55
CA THR A 913 2.06 0.28 -2.60
C THR A 913 1.48 0.02 -3.98
N PHE A 914 0.44 -0.81 -4.08
CA PHE A 914 -0.21 -1.15 -5.34
C PHE A 914 -1.05 -0.01 -5.92
N ILE A 915 -1.87 0.68 -5.10
CA ILE A 915 -2.77 1.75 -5.60
C ILE A 915 -2.01 2.82 -6.42
N PRO A 916 -0.83 3.32 -6.00
CA PRO A 916 -0.03 4.24 -6.78
C PRO A 916 0.42 3.74 -8.16
N LEU A 917 0.40 2.43 -8.43
CA LEU A 917 0.64 1.88 -9.78
C LEU A 917 -0.55 2.10 -10.73
N THR A 918 -1.69 2.56 -10.19
CA THR A 918 -3.00 2.59 -10.86
C THR A 918 -3.66 3.97 -10.88
N LEU A 919 -2.92 5.04 -10.56
CA LEU A 919 -3.44 6.42 -10.52
C LEU A 919 -3.64 7.03 -11.92
N GLN A 920 -3.48 6.23 -12.97
CA GLN A 920 -3.69 6.61 -14.36
C GLN A 920 -4.32 5.46 -15.14
N LYS A 921 -5.10 5.80 -16.17
CA LYS A 921 -5.73 4.79 -17.04
C LYS A 921 -4.74 4.27 -18.08
N ASN A 922 -4.74 2.98 -18.37
CA ASN A 922 -3.92 2.46 -19.47
C ASN A 922 -4.34 3.06 -20.81
N THR A 923 -3.36 3.35 -21.67
CA THR A 923 -3.57 3.74 -23.07
C THR A 923 -3.57 2.50 -23.95
N GLY A 924 -4.04 2.59 -25.20
CA GLY A 924 -4.09 1.44 -26.13
C GLY A 924 -2.76 0.68 -26.31
N ASP A 925 -1.63 1.35 -26.06
CA ASP A 925 -0.28 0.78 -26.12
C ASP A 925 0.22 0.15 -24.79
N GLY A 926 -0.64 0.08 -23.76
CA GLY A 926 -0.31 -0.44 -22.42
C GLY A 926 -0.17 0.65 -21.34
N SER A 927 0.41 0.26 -20.19
CA SER A 927 0.71 1.18 -19.09
C SER A 927 1.89 2.09 -19.46
N PRO A 928 1.81 3.42 -19.24
CA PRO A 928 2.90 4.34 -19.54
C PRO A 928 4.03 4.29 -18.50
N ILE A 929 3.91 3.47 -17.45
CA ILE A 929 4.93 3.34 -16.41
C ILE A 929 6.16 2.63 -16.99
N LYS A 930 7.30 3.33 -16.93
CA LYS A 930 8.61 2.86 -17.38
C LYS A 930 9.50 2.44 -16.22
N ARG A 931 9.31 3.01 -15.03
CA ARG A 931 10.19 2.81 -13.86
C ARG A 931 9.42 2.70 -12.55
N ILE A 932 9.81 1.73 -11.72
CA ILE A 932 9.35 1.58 -10.34
C ILE A 932 10.59 1.48 -9.44
N VAL A 933 10.84 2.52 -8.65
CA VAL A 933 11.96 2.58 -7.70
C VAL A 933 11.40 2.51 -6.28
N LEU A 934 11.73 1.44 -5.57
CA LEU A 934 11.31 1.22 -4.18
C LEU A 934 12.53 1.30 -3.25
N CYS A 935 12.56 2.33 -2.40
CA CYS A 935 13.59 2.53 -1.39
C CYS A 935 13.03 2.17 0.00
N GLY A 936 13.66 1.22 0.69
CA GLY A 936 13.16 0.76 1.97
C GLY A 936 14.18 -0.03 2.79
N ASP A 937 13.73 -0.54 3.93
CA ASP A 937 14.49 -1.47 4.76
C ASP A 937 13.54 -2.47 5.42
N HIS A 938 13.52 -3.69 4.89
CA HIS A 938 12.64 -4.77 5.37
C HIS A 938 13.13 -5.40 6.69
N LEU A 939 14.29 -4.97 7.20
CA LEU A 939 14.84 -5.41 8.49
C LEU A 939 14.53 -4.43 9.63
N GLN A 940 13.86 -3.31 9.33
CA GLN A 940 13.31 -2.36 10.30
C GLN A 940 11.80 -2.64 10.52
N ASN A 941 11.05 -1.64 10.98
CA ASN A 941 9.62 -1.76 11.24
C ASN A 941 8.84 -2.09 9.96
N ALA A 942 7.92 -3.04 10.09
CA ALA A 942 6.88 -3.34 9.12
C ALA A 942 5.68 -2.37 9.26
N PRO A 943 4.76 -2.35 8.28
CA PRO A 943 3.47 -1.69 8.41
C PRO A 943 2.75 -2.06 9.71
N VAL A 944 2.13 -1.07 10.35
CA VAL A 944 1.43 -1.29 11.61
C VAL A 944 0.07 -1.94 11.33
N VAL A 945 -0.10 -3.19 11.77
CA VAL A 945 -1.39 -3.92 11.77
C VAL A 945 -1.79 -4.16 13.22
N GLN A 946 -2.89 -3.58 13.68
CA GLN A 946 -3.31 -3.63 15.08
C GLN A 946 -3.81 -5.01 15.49
N ASN A 947 -4.56 -5.69 14.62
CA ASN A 947 -5.05 -7.02 14.92
C ASN A 947 -3.95 -8.09 14.79
N THR A 948 -3.72 -8.85 15.86
CA THR A 948 -2.66 -9.88 15.93
C THR A 948 -2.93 -11.07 15.00
N ALA A 949 -4.20 -11.46 14.79
CA ALA A 949 -4.55 -12.49 13.81
C ALA A 949 -4.24 -12.04 12.38
N LEU A 950 -4.62 -10.83 11.99
CA LEU A 950 -4.31 -10.31 10.65
C LEU A 950 -2.80 -10.14 10.46
N ARG A 951 -2.09 -9.74 11.51
CA ARG A 951 -0.62 -9.67 11.51
C ARG A 951 0.02 -11.05 11.34
N ASN A 952 -0.31 -12.01 12.20
CA ASN A 952 0.45 -13.26 12.32
C ASN A 952 -0.10 -14.40 11.44
N PHE A 953 -1.43 -14.54 11.33
CA PHE A 953 -2.05 -15.60 10.51
C PHE A 953 -2.10 -15.21 9.03
N ALA A 954 -2.59 -14.01 8.74
CA ALA A 954 -2.74 -13.55 7.36
C ALA A 954 -1.49 -12.87 6.81
N ASN A 955 -0.48 -12.58 7.66
CA ASN A 955 0.76 -11.91 7.26
C ASN A 955 0.50 -10.53 6.60
N MET A 956 -0.51 -9.80 7.10
CA MET A 956 -0.94 -8.51 6.52
C MET A 956 0.10 -7.39 6.69
N GLU A 957 1.03 -7.52 7.65
CA GLU A 957 2.13 -6.57 7.84
C GLU A 957 3.21 -6.68 6.75
N GLN A 958 3.13 -7.67 5.85
CA GLN A 958 4.08 -7.78 4.75
C GLN A 958 3.88 -6.63 3.75
N SER A 959 4.94 -5.84 3.54
CA SER A 959 5.01 -4.86 2.45
C SER A 959 5.36 -5.52 1.12
N LEU A 960 5.01 -4.86 0.01
CA LEU A 960 5.42 -5.30 -1.33
C LEU A 960 6.96 -5.40 -1.43
N PHE A 961 7.66 -4.43 -0.83
CA PHE A 961 9.12 -4.41 -0.77
C PHE A 961 9.70 -5.66 -0.09
N ALA A 962 9.16 -6.04 1.07
CA ALA A 962 9.59 -7.24 1.77
C ALA A 962 9.26 -8.52 0.99
N ARG A 963 8.09 -8.59 0.33
CA ARG A 963 7.70 -9.73 -0.50
C ARG A 963 8.62 -9.92 -1.71
N LEU A 964 8.88 -8.86 -2.47
CA LEU A 964 9.78 -8.90 -3.62
C LEU A 964 11.21 -9.28 -3.21
N THR A 965 11.68 -8.80 -2.06
CA THR A 965 12.98 -9.22 -1.52
C THR A 965 13.00 -10.72 -1.21
N ARG A 966 11.93 -11.26 -0.60
CA ARG A 966 11.80 -12.71 -0.30
C ARG A 966 11.66 -13.57 -1.57
N LEU A 967 11.08 -13.03 -2.64
CA LEU A 967 11.00 -13.69 -3.95
C LEU A 967 12.37 -13.78 -4.65
N GLY A 968 13.39 -13.07 -4.16
CA GLY A 968 14.72 -13.06 -4.77
C GLY A 968 14.86 -12.06 -5.91
N VAL A 969 13.98 -11.06 -6.00
CA VAL A 969 14.15 -9.95 -6.95
C VAL A 969 15.51 -9.27 -6.69
N PRO A 970 16.31 -8.96 -7.72
CA PRO A 970 17.59 -8.29 -7.55
C PRO A 970 17.47 -7.01 -6.72
N THR A 971 18.30 -6.88 -5.68
CA THR A 971 18.30 -5.73 -4.77
C THR A 971 19.67 -5.10 -4.68
N THR A 972 19.71 -3.77 -4.62
CA THR A 972 20.95 -3.03 -4.34
C THR A 972 20.96 -2.64 -2.86
N ARG A 973 21.94 -3.17 -2.11
CA ARG A 973 22.08 -2.90 -0.67
C ARG A 973 23.09 -1.79 -0.44
N LEU A 974 22.65 -0.70 0.19
CA LEU A 974 23.57 0.37 0.61
C LEU A 974 24.41 -0.11 1.80
N ASP A 975 25.71 0.18 1.74
CA ASP A 975 26.73 -0.53 2.50
C ASP A 975 27.50 0.32 3.52
N LYS A 976 27.39 1.66 3.48
CA LYS A 976 28.07 2.55 4.43
C LYS A 976 27.11 3.51 5.12
N GLN A 977 27.07 3.48 6.45
CA GLN A 977 26.27 4.41 7.25
C GLN A 977 27.06 5.70 7.57
N GLY A 978 26.36 6.83 7.62
CA GLY A 978 26.93 8.16 7.84
C GLY A 978 26.28 8.96 8.98
N ARG A 979 25.45 8.33 9.81
CA ARG A 979 24.63 9.03 10.82
C ARG A 979 25.15 8.83 12.25
N ALA A 980 25.51 7.60 12.60
CA ALA A 980 25.86 7.21 13.96
C ALA A 980 27.37 7.00 14.10
N ARG A 981 27.88 7.01 15.34
CA ARG A 981 29.26 6.59 15.63
C ARG A 981 29.47 5.12 15.25
N PRO A 982 30.67 4.73 14.78
CA PRO A 982 30.98 3.32 14.48
C PRO A 982 30.69 2.35 15.63
N SER A 983 30.94 2.78 16.88
CA SER A 983 30.65 2.01 18.09
C SER A 983 29.16 1.75 18.28
N ILE A 984 28.31 2.77 18.11
CA ILE A 984 26.84 2.65 18.19
C ILE A 984 26.32 1.82 17.01
N ALA A 985 26.90 2.01 15.82
CA ALA A 985 26.53 1.25 14.63
C ALA A 985 26.75 -0.26 14.79
N SER A 986 27.73 -0.67 15.60
CA SER A 986 27.99 -2.09 15.89
C SER A 986 26.81 -2.81 16.56
N LEU A 987 25.94 -2.07 17.26
CA LEU A 987 24.76 -2.63 17.94
C LEU A 987 23.70 -3.17 16.96
N TYR A 988 23.70 -2.68 15.72
CA TYR A 988 22.74 -3.09 14.70
C TYR A 988 23.39 -3.62 13.41
N SER A 989 24.69 -3.38 13.18
CA SER A 989 25.36 -3.79 11.92
C SER A 989 25.37 -5.29 11.70
N TRP A 990 25.34 -6.11 12.76
CA TRP A 990 25.25 -7.58 12.66
C TRP A 990 24.00 -8.05 11.89
N ARG A 991 22.91 -7.26 11.91
CA ARG A 991 21.69 -7.55 11.15
C ARG A 991 21.87 -7.30 9.65
N TYR A 992 22.91 -6.56 9.27
CA TYR A 992 23.18 -6.13 7.91
C TYR A 992 24.54 -6.63 7.39
N PRO A 993 24.56 -7.79 6.71
CA PRO A 993 25.77 -8.27 6.02
C PRO A 993 26.43 -7.18 5.17
N GLY A 994 27.70 -6.88 5.47
CA GLY A 994 28.52 -5.91 4.74
C GLY A 994 28.35 -4.43 5.14
N LEU A 995 27.56 -4.10 6.18
CA LEU A 995 27.39 -2.71 6.62
C LEU A 995 28.63 -2.16 7.33
N GLY A 996 29.28 -1.17 6.71
CA GLY A 996 30.37 -0.37 7.24
C GLY A 996 30.00 1.08 7.53
N ASN A 997 31.02 1.94 7.65
CA ASN A 997 30.89 3.36 8.00
C ASN A 997 31.47 4.23 6.88
N LEU A 998 30.91 5.43 6.70
CA LEU A 998 31.53 6.46 5.85
C LEU A 998 32.79 7.02 6.51
N ASP A 999 33.81 7.32 5.71
CA ASP A 999 35.16 7.61 6.19
C ASP A 999 35.22 8.86 7.09
N TYR A 1000 34.35 9.85 6.86
CA TYR A 1000 34.32 11.08 7.66
C TYR A 1000 33.93 10.85 9.12
N LEU A 1001 33.23 9.77 9.45
CA LEU A 1001 32.87 9.42 10.83
C LEU A 1001 34.11 9.11 11.69
N HIS A 1002 35.23 8.75 11.06
CA HIS A 1002 36.52 8.55 11.72
C HIS A 1002 37.41 9.80 11.74
N GLN A 1003 36.99 10.88 11.07
CA GLN A 1003 37.80 12.09 10.86
C GLN A 1003 37.22 13.32 11.57
N GLN A 1004 35.89 13.46 11.58
CA GLN A 1004 35.22 14.62 12.16
C GLN A 1004 35.19 14.55 13.68
N THR A 1005 35.57 15.66 14.33
CA THR A 1005 35.68 15.76 15.79
C THR A 1005 34.37 15.48 16.52
N GLU A 1006 33.23 15.80 15.92
CA GLU A 1006 31.90 15.57 16.50
C GLU A 1006 31.60 14.08 16.77
N PHE A 1007 32.18 13.16 16.01
CA PHE A 1007 32.03 11.71 16.19
C PHE A 1007 33.13 11.08 17.05
N LEU A 1008 34.22 11.81 17.31
CA LEU A 1008 35.35 11.35 18.13
C LEU A 1008 35.30 11.88 19.56
N THR A 1009 34.58 12.98 19.81
CA THR A 1009 34.47 13.61 21.13
C THR A 1009 33.68 12.72 22.08
N ALA A 1010 34.19 12.37 23.26
CA ALA A 1010 33.45 11.54 24.23
C ALA A 1010 32.17 12.23 24.73
N ASN A 1011 31.21 11.45 25.22
CA ASN A 1011 30.00 11.98 25.86
C ASN A 1011 30.37 12.60 27.21
N ALA A 1012 30.20 13.92 27.36
CA ALA A 1012 30.56 14.62 28.59
C ALA A 1012 29.80 14.08 29.80
N GLY A 1013 30.50 13.75 30.88
CA GLY A 1013 29.92 13.15 32.08
C GLY A 1013 29.74 11.63 32.04
N PHE A 1014 30.04 10.97 30.92
CA PHE A 1014 29.91 9.52 30.76
C PHE A 1014 31.23 8.87 30.36
N GLN A 1015 31.54 7.72 30.96
CA GLN A 1015 32.75 6.96 30.64
C GLN A 1015 32.68 6.27 29.28
N HIS A 1016 31.47 5.87 28.85
CA HIS A 1016 31.23 5.10 27.64
C HIS A 1016 30.28 5.83 26.69
N GLU A 1017 30.37 5.53 25.40
CA GLU A 1017 29.52 6.14 24.37
C GLU A 1017 28.08 5.63 24.40
N PHE A 1018 27.88 4.40 24.87
CA PHE A 1018 26.58 3.82 25.20
C PHE A 1018 26.74 2.86 26.37
N GLN A 1019 25.67 2.70 27.16
CA GLN A 1019 25.61 1.78 28.30
C GLN A 1019 24.25 1.10 28.32
N PHE A 1020 24.21 -0.18 28.63
CA PHE A 1020 22.97 -0.87 28.99
C PHE A 1020 22.92 -0.94 30.52
N ILE A 1021 21.85 -0.39 31.10
CA ILE A 1021 21.67 -0.33 32.55
C ILE A 1021 20.64 -1.39 32.94
N ASN A 1022 21.06 -2.35 33.76
CA ASN A 1022 20.15 -3.31 34.36
C ASN A 1022 19.39 -2.63 35.51
N VAL A 1023 18.07 -2.64 35.44
CA VAL A 1023 17.18 -2.08 36.47
C VAL A 1023 16.47 -3.23 37.15
N GLU A 1024 16.85 -3.49 38.40
CA GLU A 1024 16.21 -4.51 39.24
C GLU A 1024 14.80 -4.06 39.67
N ASP A 1025 14.05 -4.98 40.27
CA ASP A 1025 12.71 -4.71 40.80
C ASP A 1025 12.69 -3.49 41.74
N TYR A 1026 11.84 -2.53 41.41
CA TYR A 1026 11.65 -1.33 42.22
C TYR A 1026 10.45 -1.53 43.15
N GLN A 1027 10.67 -1.37 44.46
CA GLN A 1027 9.67 -1.68 45.49
C GLN A 1027 9.11 -3.11 45.40
N GLY A 1028 9.98 -4.07 45.01
CA GLY A 1028 9.62 -5.49 44.84
C GLY A 1028 8.73 -5.76 43.62
N ARG A 1029 8.73 -4.86 42.63
CA ARG A 1029 7.98 -5.02 41.39
C ARG A 1029 8.82 -4.56 40.19
N GLY A 1030 8.88 -5.40 39.16
CA GLY A 1030 9.43 -5.04 37.85
C GLY A 1030 8.35 -4.50 36.91
N GLU A 1031 8.10 -5.22 35.82
CA GLU A 1031 7.01 -4.94 34.88
C GLU A 1031 5.64 -5.06 35.56
N GLN A 1032 4.74 -4.11 35.25
CA GLN A 1032 3.39 -4.01 35.81
C GLN A 1032 2.39 -3.69 34.72
N GLU A 1033 1.19 -4.27 34.82
CA GLU A 1033 0.08 -4.02 33.91
C GLU A 1033 -1.13 -3.47 34.69
N PRO A 1034 -1.21 -2.14 34.96
CA PRO A 1034 -2.33 -1.56 35.70
C PRO A 1034 -3.67 -1.67 34.96
N SER A 1035 -3.63 -1.82 33.63
CA SER A 1035 -4.80 -2.12 32.80
C SER A 1035 -4.41 -3.05 31.65
N PRO A 1036 -5.33 -3.91 31.16
CA PRO A 1036 -5.04 -4.87 30.10
C PRO A 1036 -4.30 -4.25 28.90
N HIS A 1037 -3.18 -4.85 28.52
CA HIS A 1037 -2.26 -4.45 27.45
C HIS A 1037 -1.53 -3.12 27.64
N PHE A 1038 -1.53 -2.55 28.85
CA PHE A 1038 -0.77 -1.35 29.21
C PHE A 1038 0.40 -1.73 30.12
N LEU A 1039 1.50 -2.17 29.52
CA LEU A 1039 2.72 -2.52 30.25
C LEU A 1039 3.49 -1.26 30.65
N GLN A 1040 3.96 -1.23 31.89
CA GLN A 1040 4.82 -0.19 32.43
C GLN A 1040 5.85 -0.78 33.38
N ASN A 1041 7.03 -0.17 33.47
CA ASN A 1041 8.00 -0.45 34.51
C ASN A 1041 8.32 0.86 35.26
N LEU A 1042 7.88 0.94 36.52
CA LEU A 1042 8.05 2.16 37.33
C LEU A 1042 9.52 2.42 37.68
N GLY A 1043 10.29 1.35 37.95
CA GLY A 1043 11.71 1.46 38.25
C GLY A 1043 12.50 2.03 37.06
N GLU A 1044 12.26 1.48 35.87
CA GLU A 1044 12.85 2.01 34.64
C GLU A 1044 12.43 3.45 34.36
N ALA A 1045 11.15 3.78 34.57
CA ALA A 1045 10.63 5.13 34.34
C ALA A 1045 11.24 6.16 35.30
N GLU A 1046 11.38 5.83 36.59
CA GLU A 1046 12.02 6.71 37.56
C GLU A 1046 13.51 6.91 37.28
N TYR A 1047 14.21 5.84 36.87
CA TYR A 1047 15.62 5.90 36.49
C TYR A 1047 15.83 6.74 35.22
N ALA A 1048 14.95 6.59 34.24
CA ALA A 1048 14.99 7.37 33.00
C ALA A 1048 14.70 8.87 33.25
N ALA A 1049 13.79 9.20 34.17
CA ALA A 1049 13.41 10.57 34.47
C ALA A 1049 14.45 11.32 35.32
N ASN A 1050 15.03 10.64 36.31
CA ASN A 1050 15.91 11.27 37.29
C ASN A 1050 17.41 11.07 37.00
N GLY A 1051 17.75 10.22 36.03
CA GLY A 1051 19.12 9.80 35.76
C GLY A 1051 19.67 8.85 36.84
N PRO A 1052 20.80 8.18 36.56
CA PRO A 1052 21.55 7.41 37.55
C PRO A 1052 22.01 8.25 38.76
#